data_AF-A0A830HTY7-F1
#
_entry.id   AF-A0A830HTY7-F1
#
_cell.length_a   1.000
_cell.length_b   1.000
_cell.length_c   1.000
_cell.angle_alpha   90.00
_cell.angle_beta   90.00
_cell.angle_gamma   90.00
#
_symmetry.space_group_name_H-M   'P 1'
#
loop_
_entity.id
_entity.type
_entity.pdbx_description
1 polymer ?
#
loop_
_entity_poly.entity_id
_entity_poly.type
_entity_poly.pdbx_seq_one_letter_code
_entity_poly.pdbx_strand_id
1 'polypeptide(L)'
;MAMMSTTVDAVRVVFTSRDYSITSPLLASKLLSLCVNYSLSPSLLVDEYESLAITSAWDTALTDARIDALAAQLMRMQAKRTLPKTPVAAALKNKNAFGASSAIKGASAVAIAIDAELPNTPAAYGAKKTAASVAQLTPMTPTDAIKLIDQDRKSSGQQSAFKTRTEPGKELATYGSNDAGSVSKAPVVLVVDANEKKAKDSSARYMYEKVEDRANAIGTRIRRFAERVKERLVPDEGEEGARVKLDPVGAARQTLVRVVGRICIDAEGANGGRLNENSLMLEGDVKTSSGARVKLDVSSLDKISLFPGQVVYVEGFNLSGFTLVATRLVSCVESMALPSTGDEAVKMDSDGADGDATANDDKPRCPGGARIAVASGPFTCTCDSSYEPLEELLAQFDGQSNEVDALVLVGPFVDAEHPSVAGNALPITFEELFAAKPRAMIEAFTEKNAQTTVIVIPSVRDVCEPFVFPQPPMEEGKVEGAVAAPNPATLDVEGLRIAVSSVDAMKHLAGAELGRGYGAGADRLARLAAHCISQRLAYPIFPSPRMAGLPLDVAMAEEKAQISGDVDVLLMPSDLAPLAKAVDASALLPVAVAGDAKAETEASVGGIVPSANSSVLAVNPGRTARGTGGGSYARIMVSAGETPVRERLTVRIIRV
;
A
#
# COMPACT_ATOMS: atom_id res chain seq x y z
N MET A 1 33.11 7.29 11.59
CA MET A 1 32.60 6.00 12.11
C MET A 1 33.53 4.92 11.61
N ALA A 2 34.22 4.21 12.49
CA ALA A 2 35.21 3.20 12.13
C ALA A 2 34.54 2.09 11.31
N MET A 3 35.08 1.78 10.12
CA MET A 3 34.84 0.46 9.53
C MET A 3 35.40 -0.55 10.53
N MET A 4 34.52 -1.32 11.17
CA MET A 4 34.96 -2.46 11.97
C MET A 4 35.77 -3.36 11.04
N SER A 5 37.06 -3.55 11.32
CA SER A 5 37.81 -4.58 10.62
C SER A 5 37.16 -5.92 10.99
N THR A 6 36.77 -6.69 9.98
CA THR A 6 36.24 -8.03 10.21
C THR A 6 37.34 -8.86 10.85
N THR A 7 37.16 -9.27 12.11
CA THR A 7 38.13 -10.10 12.84
C THR A 7 37.69 -11.57 12.88
N VAL A 8 38.64 -12.45 13.15
CA VAL A 8 38.36 -13.89 13.37
C VAL A 8 37.36 -14.08 14.51
N ASP A 9 37.42 -13.25 15.55
CA ASP A 9 36.51 -13.30 16.69
C ASP A 9 35.09 -12.89 16.31
N ALA A 10 34.92 -11.88 15.44
CA ALA A 10 33.61 -11.51 14.92
C ALA A 10 32.96 -12.66 14.14
N VAL A 11 33.73 -13.39 13.33
CA VAL A 11 33.25 -14.59 12.60
C VAL A 11 32.85 -15.69 13.59
N ARG A 12 33.66 -15.95 14.61
CA ARG A 12 33.36 -16.97 15.63
C ARG A 12 32.08 -16.68 16.39
N VAL A 13 31.89 -15.44 16.83
CA VAL A 13 30.70 -15.03 17.58
C VAL A 13 29.43 -15.25 16.76
N VAL A 14 29.44 -14.88 15.48
CA VAL A 14 28.25 -14.96 14.61
C VAL A 14 27.94 -16.40 14.19
N PHE A 15 28.94 -17.24 13.91
CA PHE A 15 28.69 -18.66 13.62
C PHE A 15 28.23 -19.43 14.88
N THR A 16 28.81 -19.12 16.05
CA THR A 16 28.42 -19.78 17.31
C THR A 16 27.03 -19.36 17.77
N SER A 17 26.59 -18.12 17.50
CA SER A 17 25.24 -17.67 17.84
C SER A 17 24.13 -18.32 16.99
N ARG A 18 24.50 -19.05 15.94
CA ARG A 18 23.62 -19.84 15.06
C ARG A 18 23.88 -21.35 15.18
N ASP A 19 24.41 -21.79 16.32
CA ASP A 19 24.67 -23.20 16.66
C ASP A 19 25.71 -23.92 15.78
N TYR A 20 26.56 -23.19 15.05
CA TYR A 20 27.69 -23.76 14.31
C TYR A 20 28.97 -23.75 15.16
N SER A 21 29.43 -24.93 15.57
CA SER A 21 30.66 -25.07 16.37
C SER A 21 31.91 -24.98 15.50
N ILE A 22 32.72 -23.95 15.70
CA ILE A 22 34.03 -23.81 15.07
C ILE A 22 35.10 -24.50 15.94
N THR A 23 35.35 -25.77 15.66
CA THR A 23 36.28 -26.62 16.43
C THR A 23 37.76 -26.33 16.17
N SER A 24 38.11 -25.71 15.05
CA SER A 24 39.50 -25.44 14.64
C SER A 24 39.75 -23.95 14.31
N PRO A 25 40.88 -23.36 14.77
CA PRO A 25 41.27 -22.00 14.42
C PRO A 25 41.51 -21.81 12.91
N LEU A 26 41.84 -22.88 12.18
CA LEU A 26 42.01 -22.84 10.73
C LEU A 26 40.70 -22.59 9.99
N LEU A 27 39.58 -23.17 10.47
CA LEU A 27 38.25 -22.96 9.88
C LEU A 27 37.79 -21.50 10.05
N ALA A 28 38.06 -20.91 11.21
CA ALA A 28 37.74 -19.50 11.46
C ALA A 28 38.52 -18.55 10.54
N SER A 29 39.79 -18.86 10.27
CA SER A 29 40.62 -18.10 9.33
C SER A 29 40.13 -18.25 7.88
N LYS A 30 39.67 -19.44 7.49
CA LYS A 30 39.10 -19.72 6.16
C LYS A 30 37.76 -18.99 5.94
N LEU A 31 36.91 -18.93 6.95
CA LEU A 31 35.68 -18.13 6.89
C LEU A 31 35.99 -16.63 6.81
N LEU A 32 36.97 -16.14 7.57
CA LEU A 32 37.40 -14.74 7.47
C LEU A 32 37.95 -14.41 6.07
N SER A 33 38.72 -15.31 5.45
CA SER A 33 39.21 -15.07 4.09
C SER A 33 38.08 -15.00 3.07
N LEU A 34 36.99 -15.76 3.26
CA LEU A 34 35.78 -15.62 2.44
C LEU A 34 35.08 -14.27 2.66
N CYS A 35 34.95 -13.80 3.91
CA CYS A 35 34.42 -12.46 4.18
C CYS A 35 35.21 -11.36 3.44
N VAL A 36 36.55 -11.45 3.46
CA VAL A 36 37.44 -10.47 2.81
C VAL A 36 37.37 -10.59 1.28
N ASN A 37 37.45 -11.80 0.73
CA ASN A 37 37.50 -12.02 -0.71
C ASN A 37 36.19 -11.67 -1.43
N TYR A 38 35.05 -11.79 -0.73
CA TYR A 38 33.72 -11.53 -1.30
C TYR A 38 33.08 -10.24 -0.76
N SER A 39 33.79 -9.45 0.05
CA SER A 39 33.29 -8.24 0.71
C SER A 39 31.98 -8.46 1.49
N LEU A 40 31.90 -9.58 2.22
CA LEU A 40 30.73 -9.98 3.01
C LEU A 40 30.98 -9.74 4.51
N SER A 41 29.95 -9.25 5.22
CA SER A 41 29.96 -9.25 6.68
C SER A 41 29.84 -10.69 7.23
N PRO A 42 30.32 -10.97 8.45
CA PRO A 42 30.15 -12.29 9.06
C PRO A 42 28.70 -12.78 9.12
N SER A 43 27.75 -11.86 9.32
CA SER A 43 26.30 -12.15 9.30
C SER A 43 25.84 -12.67 7.94
N LEU A 44 26.17 -11.95 6.86
CA LEU A 44 25.80 -12.35 5.51
C LEU A 44 26.49 -13.67 5.09
N LEU A 45 27.71 -13.91 5.56
CA LEU A 45 28.41 -15.17 5.29
C LEU A 45 27.73 -16.36 5.96
N VAL A 46 27.23 -16.21 7.20
CA VAL A 46 26.46 -17.28 7.88
C VAL A 46 25.14 -17.52 7.18
N ASP A 47 24.41 -16.47 6.76
CA ASP A 47 23.14 -16.62 6.05
C ASP A 47 23.32 -17.40 4.71
N GLU A 48 24.41 -17.13 3.97
CA GLU A 48 24.77 -17.89 2.75
C GLU A 48 25.14 -19.34 3.06
N TYR A 49 25.81 -19.59 4.19
CA TYR A 49 26.14 -20.94 4.63
C TYR A 49 24.88 -21.72 5.05
N GLU A 50 23.97 -21.11 5.81
CA GLU A 50 22.69 -21.70 6.22
C GLU A 50 21.84 -22.08 4.99
N SER A 51 21.77 -21.18 3.99
CA SER A 51 21.08 -21.44 2.72
C SER A 51 21.63 -22.67 1.99
N LEU A 52 22.96 -22.81 1.92
CA LEU A 52 23.61 -23.97 1.30
C LEU A 52 23.45 -25.25 2.14
N ALA A 53 23.52 -25.13 3.47
CA ALA A 53 23.33 -26.25 4.39
C ALA A 53 21.92 -26.83 4.31
N ILE A 54 20.88 -25.97 4.20
CA ILE A 54 19.49 -26.36 3.99
C ILE A 54 19.33 -27.09 2.65
N THR A 55 19.88 -26.53 1.58
CA THR A 55 19.78 -27.11 0.23
C THR A 55 20.48 -28.47 0.12
N SER A 56 21.56 -28.65 0.88
CA SER A 56 22.39 -29.86 0.86
C SER A 56 22.09 -30.85 1.99
N ALA A 57 21.05 -30.58 2.79
CA ALA A 57 20.66 -31.35 3.98
C ALA A 57 21.83 -31.64 4.95
N TRP A 58 22.65 -30.63 5.22
CA TRP A 58 23.78 -30.74 6.16
C TRP A 58 23.33 -30.56 7.61
N ASP A 59 24.01 -31.25 8.52
CA ASP A 59 23.91 -31.01 9.97
C ASP A 59 24.73 -29.76 10.37
N THR A 60 24.73 -29.42 11.66
CA THR A 60 25.39 -28.22 12.20
C THR A 60 26.92 -28.32 12.29
N ALA A 61 27.53 -29.42 11.82
CA ALA A 61 28.98 -29.59 11.86
C ALA A 61 29.71 -28.73 10.81
N LEU A 62 30.62 -27.87 11.24
CA LEU A 62 31.43 -27.09 10.31
C LEU A 62 32.68 -27.89 9.89
N THR A 63 32.78 -28.27 8.61
CA THR A 63 33.93 -29.01 8.07
C THR A 63 34.57 -28.28 6.89
N ASP A 64 35.85 -28.53 6.64
CA ASP A 64 36.60 -27.89 5.53
C ASP A 64 35.91 -28.07 4.17
N ALA A 65 35.40 -29.28 3.90
CA ALA A 65 34.70 -29.59 2.66
C ALA A 65 33.43 -28.74 2.45
N ARG A 66 32.72 -28.41 3.54
CA ARG A 66 31.51 -27.57 3.47
C ARG A 66 31.85 -26.10 3.28
N ILE A 67 32.95 -25.63 3.87
CA ILE A 67 33.47 -24.27 3.62
C ILE A 67 33.96 -24.15 2.17
N ASP A 68 34.57 -25.19 1.60
CA ASP A 68 34.99 -25.19 0.20
C ASP A 68 33.78 -25.20 -0.75
N ALA A 69 32.70 -25.90 -0.40
CA ALA A 69 31.45 -25.84 -1.15
C ALA A 69 30.79 -24.45 -1.09
N LEU A 70 30.83 -23.78 0.08
CA LEU A 70 30.41 -22.39 0.22
C LEU A 70 31.25 -21.46 -0.68
N ALA A 71 32.57 -21.63 -0.68
CA ALA A 71 33.47 -20.86 -1.54
C ALA A 71 33.13 -21.03 -3.03
N ALA A 72 32.82 -22.26 -3.46
CA ALA A 72 32.41 -22.53 -4.84
C ALA A 72 31.05 -21.90 -5.20
N GLN A 73 30.09 -21.85 -4.27
CA GLN A 73 28.83 -21.13 -4.46
C GLN A 73 29.06 -19.62 -4.62
N LEU A 74 29.87 -19.02 -3.75
CA LEU A 74 30.21 -17.60 -3.79
C LEU A 74 30.91 -17.24 -5.13
N MET A 75 31.81 -18.09 -5.63
CA MET A 75 32.41 -17.93 -6.96
C MET A 75 31.37 -17.93 -8.09
N ARG A 76 30.41 -18.88 -8.07
CA ARG A 76 29.34 -18.96 -9.09
C ARG A 76 28.43 -17.73 -9.05
N MET A 77 28.14 -17.21 -7.86
CA MET A 77 27.33 -16.00 -7.70
C MET A 77 28.04 -14.75 -8.22
N GLN A 78 29.35 -14.59 -7.97
CA GLN A 78 30.12 -13.51 -8.56
C GLN A 78 30.23 -13.65 -10.09
N ALA A 79 30.45 -14.86 -10.62
CA ALA A 79 30.50 -15.10 -12.06
C ALA A 79 29.18 -14.72 -12.77
N LYS A 80 28.02 -15.03 -12.16
CA LYS A 80 26.70 -14.61 -12.69
C LYS A 80 26.49 -13.09 -12.67
N ARG A 81 27.20 -12.35 -11.82
CA ARG A 81 27.15 -10.87 -11.76
C ARG A 81 28.07 -10.19 -12.79
N THR A 82 29.10 -10.89 -13.29
CA THR A 82 30.10 -10.33 -14.22
C THR A 82 29.86 -10.67 -15.69
N LEU A 83 28.83 -11.46 -16.04
CA LEU A 83 28.43 -11.67 -17.44
C LEU A 83 27.69 -10.43 -17.99
N PRO A 84 28.22 -9.73 -19.02
CA PRO A 84 27.51 -8.62 -19.65
C PRO A 84 26.29 -9.14 -20.43
N LYS A 85 25.14 -8.51 -20.20
CA LYS A 85 23.93 -8.69 -21.01
C LYS A 85 24.25 -8.32 -22.46
N THR A 86 24.06 -9.25 -23.39
CA THR A 86 24.19 -9.03 -24.84
C THR A 86 23.25 -7.90 -25.29
N PRO A 87 23.74 -6.83 -25.94
CA PRO A 87 22.87 -5.85 -26.56
C PRO A 87 22.40 -6.37 -27.92
N VAL A 88 21.10 -6.24 -28.16
CA VAL A 88 20.46 -6.40 -29.47
C VAL A 88 21.11 -5.39 -30.44
N ALA A 89 21.46 -5.89 -31.62
CA ALA A 89 22.16 -5.15 -32.65
C ALA A 89 21.38 -3.92 -33.14
N ALA A 90 22.02 -2.75 -33.07
CA ALA A 90 21.73 -1.62 -33.93
C ALA A 90 23.06 -1.14 -34.52
N ALA A 91 23.22 -1.41 -35.82
CA ALA A 91 24.35 -0.94 -36.60
C ALA A 91 24.23 0.57 -36.83
N LEU A 92 25.29 1.34 -36.56
CA LEU A 92 25.67 2.50 -37.36
C LEU A 92 27.11 2.94 -37.06
N LYS A 93 27.94 2.64 -38.07
CA LYS A 93 29.23 3.22 -38.47
C LYS A 93 29.58 4.58 -37.82
N ASN A 94 30.75 4.68 -37.20
CA ASN A 94 31.88 5.37 -37.83
C ASN A 94 33.22 5.18 -37.10
N LYS A 95 34.26 5.20 -37.92
CA LYS A 95 35.67 4.89 -37.64
C LYS A 95 36.45 6.13 -37.17
N ASN A 96 37.52 5.85 -36.41
CA ASN A 96 38.86 6.47 -36.33
C ASN A 96 39.36 6.32 -34.87
N ALA A 97 40.26 5.41 -34.44
CA ALA A 97 41.62 5.05 -34.90
C ALA A 97 42.50 6.31 -35.05
N PHE A 98 43.72 6.45 -34.49
CA PHE A 98 44.74 5.52 -33.99
C PHE A 98 45.94 6.34 -33.44
N GLY A 99 46.87 5.70 -32.70
CA GLY A 99 48.28 6.15 -32.52
C GLY A 99 48.85 5.93 -31.11
N ALA A 100 49.41 4.76 -30.76
CA ALA A 100 50.80 4.26 -30.97
C ALA A 100 51.82 4.90 -29.99
N SER A 101 52.60 4.19 -29.16
CA SER A 101 53.74 3.29 -29.46
C SER A 101 54.26 2.66 -28.13
N SER A 102 54.43 1.34 -27.96
CA SER A 102 55.57 0.42 -28.27
C SER A 102 56.71 0.32 -27.23
N ALA A 103 57.07 -0.96 -26.95
CA ALA A 103 58.37 -1.54 -26.58
C ALA A 103 58.65 -2.00 -25.13
N ILE A 104 59.08 -3.27 -25.03
CA ILE A 104 59.33 -4.11 -23.84
C ILE A 104 60.81 -4.51 -23.79
N LYS A 105 61.37 -4.62 -22.56
CA LYS A 105 62.41 -5.56 -22.02
C LYS A 105 63.46 -4.81 -21.18
N GLY A 106 63.85 -5.19 -19.97
CA GLY A 106 63.51 -6.33 -19.12
C GLY A 106 64.18 -6.24 -17.72
N ALA A 107 63.70 -7.11 -16.82
CA ALA A 107 64.30 -7.68 -15.59
C ALA A 107 65.08 -6.78 -14.60
N SER A 108 64.45 -6.44 -13.47
CA SER A 108 64.87 -6.82 -12.09
C SER A 108 64.02 -6.05 -11.06
N ALA A 109 63.50 -6.75 -10.03
CA ALA A 109 62.85 -6.24 -8.82
C ALA A 109 61.68 -5.23 -9.02
N VAL A 110 60.43 -5.70 -8.94
CA VAL A 110 59.24 -4.82 -8.89
C VAL A 110 58.68 -4.81 -7.46
N ALA A 111 59.01 -3.75 -6.73
CA ALA A 111 58.12 -3.17 -5.75
C ALA A 111 56.81 -2.80 -6.48
N ILE A 112 55.68 -3.38 -6.06
CA ILE A 112 54.38 -2.91 -6.52
C ILE A 112 54.13 -1.57 -5.84
N ALA A 113 54.53 -0.50 -6.52
CA ALA A 113 54.03 0.84 -6.27
C ALA A 113 52.51 0.77 -6.50
N ILE A 114 51.76 0.88 -5.41
CA ILE A 114 50.34 1.19 -5.45
C ILE A 114 50.29 2.65 -5.89
N ASP A 115 49.94 2.88 -7.16
CA ASP A 115 49.52 4.18 -7.61
C ASP A 115 48.20 4.47 -6.90
N ALA A 116 48.32 5.12 -5.74
CA ALA A 116 47.21 5.72 -5.04
C ALA A 116 46.82 6.99 -5.81
N GLU A 117 46.21 6.80 -6.99
CA GLU A 117 45.28 7.81 -7.50
C GLU A 117 44.07 7.80 -6.57
N LEU A 118 44.18 8.59 -5.50
CA LEU A 118 43.03 9.10 -4.78
C LEU A 118 42.10 9.80 -5.79
N PRO A 119 40.86 9.34 -5.98
CA PRO A 119 39.84 10.20 -6.53
C PRO A 119 39.57 11.28 -5.49
N ASN A 120 39.94 12.51 -5.89
CA ASN A 120 39.66 13.75 -5.20
C ASN A 120 38.27 13.76 -4.56
N THR A 121 38.27 13.84 -3.24
CA THR A 121 37.19 14.45 -2.46
C THR A 121 36.81 15.78 -3.13
N PRO A 122 35.53 16.04 -3.46
CA PRO A 122 35.12 17.37 -3.83
C PRO A 122 35.49 18.32 -2.70
N ALA A 123 36.27 19.34 -3.05
CA ALA A 123 36.74 20.36 -2.13
C ALA A 123 35.56 20.94 -1.34
N ALA A 124 35.74 20.96 -0.03
CA ALA A 124 35.02 21.87 0.83
C ALA A 124 35.23 23.29 0.29
N TYR A 125 34.14 23.93 -0.15
CA TYR A 125 34.11 25.39 -0.16
C TYR A 125 34.36 25.84 1.28
N GLY A 126 35.45 26.58 1.46
CA GLY A 126 35.96 26.96 2.77
C GLY A 126 34.97 27.80 3.56
N ALA A 127 34.43 27.22 4.64
CA ALA A 127 34.08 27.97 5.82
C ALA A 127 35.23 27.80 6.82
N LYS A 128 35.83 28.91 7.24
CA LYS A 128 36.90 28.97 8.23
C LYS A 128 36.45 28.19 9.48
N LYS A 129 37.13 27.09 9.80
CA LYS A 129 37.03 26.45 11.12
C LYS A 129 37.69 27.36 12.14
N THR A 130 36.93 28.25 12.75
CA THR A 130 37.23 28.63 14.13
C THR A 130 36.99 27.39 14.98
N ALA A 131 37.98 27.01 15.78
CA ALA A 131 37.83 25.97 16.78
C ALA A 131 36.74 26.41 17.76
N ALA A 132 35.51 25.93 17.55
CA ALA A 132 34.49 25.99 18.58
C ALA A 132 34.92 24.96 19.63
N SER A 133 35.20 25.46 20.84
CA SER A 133 35.25 24.64 22.04
C SER A 133 34.06 23.69 22.03
N VAL A 134 34.24 22.46 22.53
CA VAL A 134 33.13 21.64 23.02
C VAL A 134 32.48 22.44 24.14
N ALA A 135 31.56 23.34 23.77
CA ALA A 135 30.68 23.98 24.71
C ALA A 135 29.85 22.84 25.29
N GLN A 136 29.84 22.74 26.62
CA GLN A 136 28.78 22.01 27.30
C GLN A 136 27.47 22.40 26.63
N LEU A 137 26.77 21.45 26.00
CA LEU A 137 25.43 21.68 25.50
C LEU A 137 24.60 22.07 26.72
N THR A 138 24.42 23.37 26.92
CA THR A 138 23.42 23.88 27.85
C THR A 138 22.10 23.26 27.44
N PRO A 139 21.33 22.66 28.37
CA PRO A 139 19.99 22.17 28.06
C PRO A 139 19.22 23.31 27.40
N MET A 140 18.92 23.17 26.11
CA MET A 140 18.04 24.11 25.43
C MET A 140 16.62 23.80 25.87
N THR A 141 15.83 24.84 26.10
CA THR A 141 14.40 24.64 26.30
C THR A 141 13.79 24.14 24.99
N PRO A 142 12.74 23.31 25.01
CA PRO A 142 12.04 22.89 23.80
C PRO A 142 11.64 24.08 22.92
N THR A 143 11.21 25.19 23.55
CA THR A 143 10.87 26.44 22.87
C THR A 143 12.03 27.05 22.08
N ASP A 144 13.24 27.08 22.63
CA ASP A 144 14.40 27.62 21.93
C ASP A 144 14.91 26.67 20.85
N ALA A 145 14.75 25.35 21.05
CA ALA A 145 15.06 24.34 20.05
C ALA A 145 14.09 24.41 18.85
N ILE A 146 12.79 24.66 19.08
CA ILE A 146 11.80 24.90 18.01
C ILE A 146 12.15 26.17 17.22
N LYS A 147 12.54 27.26 17.89
CA LYS A 147 13.03 28.47 17.20
C LYS A 147 14.27 28.18 16.35
N LEU A 148 15.16 27.29 16.80
CA LEU A 148 16.32 26.88 16.04
C LEU A 148 15.92 26.10 14.78
N ILE A 149 14.97 25.16 14.89
CA ILE A 149 14.40 24.41 13.76
C ILE A 149 13.79 25.37 12.72
N ASP A 150 13.08 26.40 13.18
CA ASP A 150 12.50 27.43 12.29
C ASP A 150 13.56 28.35 11.65
N GLN A 151 14.71 28.53 12.30
CA GLN A 151 15.82 29.36 11.82
C GLN A 151 16.76 28.61 10.86
N ASP A 152 16.82 27.28 10.95
CA ASP A 152 17.67 26.43 10.10
C ASP A 152 17.26 26.47 8.60
N ARG A 153 16.14 27.15 8.30
CA ARG A 153 15.68 27.61 6.96
C ARG A 153 16.76 28.17 6.04
N LYS A 154 17.91 28.62 6.56
CA LYS A 154 18.97 29.32 5.79
C LYS A 154 20.26 28.52 5.59
N SER A 155 20.45 27.37 6.25
CA SER A 155 21.74 26.66 6.26
C SER A 155 21.80 25.48 5.26
N SER A 156 20.67 24.83 4.97
CA SER A 156 20.58 23.80 3.95
C SER A 156 20.41 24.43 2.57
N GLY A 157 21.35 24.21 1.64
CA GLY A 157 21.32 24.78 0.28
C GLY A 157 20.12 24.41 -0.61
N GLN A 158 19.12 23.67 -0.09
CA GLN A 158 17.82 23.45 -0.72
C GLN A 158 16.77 24.34 -0.05
N GLN A 159 16.30 25.37 -0.75
CA GLN A 159 15.20 26.21 -0.30
C GLN A 159 13.85 25.57 -0.66
N SER A 160 12.88 25.71 0.23
CA SER A 160 11.49 25.35 -0.06
C SER A 160 10.96 26.14 -1.25
N ALA A 161 10.46 25.41 -2.26
CA ALA A 161 9.77 25.98 -3.40
C ALA A 161 8.28 26.23 -3.10
N PHE A 162 7.84 25.99 -1.85
CA PHE A 162 6.44 26.12 -1.44
C PHE A 162 5.95 27.57 -1.61
N LYS A 163 6.64 28.56 -1.07
CA LYS A 163 6.21 29.98 -1.16
C LYS A 163 6.34 30.60 -2.55
N THR A 164 7.21 30.05 -3.38
CA THR A 164 7.48 30.54 -4.74
C THR A 164 6.71 29.76 -5.81
N ARG A 165 5.82 28.84 -5.39
CA ARG A 165 5.06 27.98 -6.29
C ARG A 165 4.09 28.79 -7.15
N THR A 166 3.88 28.30 -8.37
CA THR A 166 2.90 28.86 -9.29
C THR A 166 1.53 28.22 -9.08
N GLU A 167 0.48 29.05 -9.22
CA GLU A 167 -0.92 28.64 -9.21
C GLU A 167 -1.42 27.95 -7.90
N PRO A 168 -1.23 28.55 -6.71
CA PRO A 168 -1.98 28.11 -5.52
C PRO A 168 -3.49 28.22 -5.79
N GLY A 169 -4.28 27.27 -5.30
CA GLY A 169 -5.72 27.23 -5.54
C GLY A 169 -6.15 26.64 -6.90
N LYS A 170 -5.23 26.17 -7.74
CA LYS A 170 -5.57 25.53 -9.02
C LYS A 170 -6.27 24.19 -8.84
N GLU A 171 -7.38 24.00 -9.54
CA GLU A 171 -8.06 22.70 -9.63
C GLU A 171 -7.26 21.73 -10.51
N LEU A 172 -6.90 20.58 -9.95
CA LEU A 172 -6.12 19.51 -10.59
C LEU A 172 -7.02 18.41 -11.16
N ALA A 173 -8.13 18.12 -10.48
CA ALA A 173 -9.14 17.16 -10.91
C ALA A 173 -10.49 17.52 -10.29
N THR A 174 -11.56 17.34 -11.06
CA THR A 174 -12.91 17.70 -10.65
C THR A 174 -13.87 16.59 -11.03
N TYR A 175 -14.86 16.34 -10.16
CA TYR A 175 -16.00 15.45 -10.40
C TYR A 175 -17.28 16.21 -10.07
N GLY A 176 -18.32 16.04 -10.89
CA GLY A 176 -19.56 16.79 -10.76
C GLY A 176 -19.45 18.23 -11.26
N SER A 177 -20.59 18.88 -11.44
CA SER A 177 -20.70 20.25 -11.96
C SER A 177 -21.52 21.19 -11.07
N ASN A 178 -22.02 20.69 -9.94
CA ASN A 178 -22.89 21.48 -9.07
C ASN A 178 -22.04 22.34 -8.15
N ASP A 179 -22.29 23.66 -8.18
CA ASP A 179 -21.76 24.56 -7.17
C ASP A 179 -22.45 24.33 -5.82
N ALA A 180 -21.69 24.50 -4.74
CA ALA A 180 -22.19 24.31 -3.38
C ALA A 180 -23.38 25.23 -3.12
N GLY A 181 -24.58 24.65 -3.07
CA GLY A 181 -25.75 25.33 -2.51
C GLY A 181 -25.52 25.74 -1.06
N SER A 182 -26.41 26.57 -0.53
CA SER A 182 -26.44 26.87 0.92
C SER A 182 -26.68 25.58 1.71
N VAL A 183 -25.75 25.24 2.61
CA VAL A 183 -25.92 24.14 3.57
C VAL A 183 -26.80 24.65 4.71
N SER A 184 -27.85 23.91 5.04
CA SER A 184 -28.90 24.36 5.96
C SER A 184 -28.53 24.25 7.45
N LYS A 185 -27.55 23.41 7.80
CA LYS A 185 -27.10 23.14 9.18
C LYS A 185 -25.70 22.50 9.18
N ALA A 186 -24.91 22.72 10.23
CA ALA A 186 -23.67 21.98 10.46
C ALA A 186 -23.96 20.46 10.57
N PRO A 187 -23.36 19.62 9.71
CA PRO A 187 -23.58 18.18 9.68
C PRO A 187 -22.94 17.50 10.89
N VAL A 188 -23.63 16.49 11.43
CA VAL A 188 -23.09 15.57 12.43
C VAL A 188 -22.17 14.58 11.74
N VAL A 189 -20.94 14.45 12.24
CA VAL A 189 -19.99 13.43 11.80
C VAL A 189 -19.88 12.33 12.85
N LEU A 190 -20.06 11.09 12.43
CA LEU A 190 -19.89 9.90 13.23
C LEU A 190 -18.71 9.09 12.67
N VAL A 191 -17.82 8.65 13.54
CA VAL A 191 -16.83 7.63 13.18
C VAL A 191 -17.49 6.28 13.36
N VAL A 192 -17.75 5.58 12.26
CA VAL A 192 -18.39 4.27 12.27
C VAL A 192 -17.27 3.22 12.35
N ASP A 193 -17.12 2.61 13.51
CA ASP A 193 -16.34 1.38 13.59
C ASP A 193 -17.18 0.25 12.98
N ALA A 194 -16.75 -0.21 11.79
CA ALA A 194 -17.46 -1.18 10.97
C ALA A 194 -17.70 -2.54 11.68
N ASN A 195 -17.13 -2.77 12.88
CA ASN A 195 -17.26 -4.02 13.61
C ASN A 195 -17.29 -3.86 15.15
N GLU A 196 -17.87 -2.81 15.74
CA GLU A 196 -17.97 -2.65 17.22
C GLU A 196 -18.48 -3.92 17.94
N LYS A 197 -19.43 -4.64 17.33
CA LYS A 197 -19.98 -5.90 17.87
C LYS A 197 -18.99 -7.07 17.89
N LYS A 198 -17.98 -7.09 17.00
CA LYS A 198 -16.90 -8.11 16.98
C LYS A 198 -15.65 -7.69 17.73
N ALA A 199 -15.36 -6.38 17.78
CA ALA A 199 -14.20 -5.84 18.48
C ALA A 199 -14.20 -6.18 19.99
N LYS A 200 -15.39 -6.31 20.61
CA LYS A 200 -15.54 -6.74 22.02
C LYS A 200 -15.14 -8.19 22.29
N ASP A 201 -15.14 -9.07 21.28
CA ASP A 201 -14.78 -10.50 21.38
C ASP A 201 -13.41 -10.82 20.75
N SER A 202 -12.69 -9.79 20.26
CA SER A 202 -11.44 -9.97 19.55
C SER A 202 -10.30 -10.36 20.52
N SER A 203 -9.83 -11.60 20.43
CA SER A 203 -8.62 -12.05 21.14
C SER A 203 -7.32 -11.53 20.51
N ALA A 204 -7.41 -10.74 19.42
CA ALA A 204 -6.27 -10.25 18.68
C ALA A 204 -5.54 -9.17 19.48
N ARG A 205 -4.22 -9.31 19.59
CA ARG A 205 -3.35 -8.36 20.29
C ARG A 205 -2.55 -7.58 19.28
N TYR A 206 -2.60 -6.26 19.41
CA TYR A 206 -1.80 -5.38 18.55
C TYR A 206 -0.30 -5.70 18.68
N MET A 207 0.43 -5.69 17.57
CA MET A 207 1.84 -6.12 17.45
C MET A 207 2.15 -7.60 17.72
N TYR A 208 1.13 -8.47 17.77
CA TYR A 208 1.34 -9.91 17.90
C TYR A 208 0.36 -10.71 17.03
N GLU A 209 0.88 -11.31 15.96
CA GLU A 209 0.10 -12.17 15.06
C GLU A 209 0.64 -13.59 15.09
N LYS A 210 -0.22 -14.58 15.39
CA LYS A 210 0.13 -15.99 15.22
C LYS A 210 0.01 -16.38 13.76
N VAL A 211 0.87 -17.29 13.31
CA VAL A 211 0.82 -17.86 11.95
C VAL A 211 -0.53 -18.52 11.68
N GLU A 212 -1.12 -19.16 12.69
CA GLU A 212 -2.45 -19.76 12.61
C GLU A 212 -3.56 -18.72 12.39
N ASP A 213 -3.53 -17.61 13.13
CA ASP A 213 -4.51 -16.52 13.00
C ASP A 213 -4.42 -15.89 11.60
N ARG A 214 -3.20 -15.67 11.10
CA ARG A 214 -2.95 -15.23 9.73
C ARG A 214 -3.54 -16.19 8.69
N ALA A 215 -3.27 -17.48 8.80
CA ALA A 215 -3.78 -18.50 7.88
C ALA A 215 -5.32 -18.57 7.93
N ASN A 216 -5.90 -18.47 9.13
CA ASN A 216 -7.34 -18.44 9.35
C ASN A 216 -7.99 -17.19 8.74
N ALA A 217 -7.36 -16.02 8.83
CA ALA A 217 -7.83 -14.77 8.22
C ALA A 217 -7.88 -14.89 6.69
N ILE A 218 -6.79 -15.37 6.07
CA ILE A 218 -6.73 -15.63 4.62
C ILE A 218 -7.83 -16.61 4.19
N GLY A 219 -7.96 -17.74 4.90
CA GLY A 219 -8.99 -18.74 4.60
C GLY A 219 -10.42 -18.24 4.85
N THR A 220 -10.61 -17.31 5.79
CA THR A 220 -11.91 -16.66 6.03
C THR A 220 -12.29 -15.74 4.88
N ARG A 221 -11.33 -14.96 4.35
CA ARG A 221 -11.55 -14.10 3.19
C ARG A 221 -11.99 -14.89 1.95
N ILE A 222 -11.31 -16.01 1.66
CA ILE A 222 -11.66 -16.92 0.55
C ILE A 222 -13.09 -17.43 0.71
N ARG A 223 -13.45 -17.92 1.90
CA ARG A 223 -14.79 -18.45 2.18
C ARG A 223 -15.89 -17.38 2.11
N ARG A 224 -15.64 -16.16 2.62
CA ARG A 224 -16.59 -15.04 2.49
C ARG A 224 -16.86 -14.69 1.03
N PHE A 225 -15.84 -14.69 0.17
CA PHE A 225 -16.04 -14.49 -1.27
C PHE A 225 -16.82 -15.66 -1.89
N ALA A 226 -16.50 -16.90 -1.50
CA ALA A 226 -17.20 -18.09 -1.99
C ALA A 226 -18.71 -18.08 -1.67
N GLU A 227 -19.11 -17.65 -0.47
CA GLU A 227 -20.53 -17.49 -0.14
C GLU A 227 -21.20 -16.41 -1.00
N ARG A 228 -20.55 -15.24 -1.20
CA ARG A 228 -21.08 -14.19 -2.09
C ARG A 228 -21.25 -14.66 -3.54
N VAL A 229 -20.33 -15.51 -4.03
CA VAL A 229 -20.44 -16.13 -5.36
C VAL A 229 -21.65 -17.05 -5.43
N LYS A 230 -21.86 -17.92 -4.43
CA LYS A 230 -23.03 -18.83 -4.40
C LYS A 230 -24.36 -18.09 -4.32
N GLU A 231 -24.38 -16.91 -3.71
CA GLU A 231 -25.57 -16.06 -3.58
C GLU A 231 -25.91 -15.31 -4.88
N ARG A 232 -24.89 -14.82 -5.60
CA ARG A 232 -25.07 -13.84 -6.68
C ARG A 232 -24.83 -14.40 -8.09
N LEU A 233 -24.03 -15.46 -8.21
CA LEU A 233 -23.72 -16.05 -9.52
C LEU A 233 -24.69 -17.20 -9.81
N VAL A 234 -25.36 -17.12 -10.96
CA VAL A 234 -26.20 -18.18 -11.51
C VAL A 234 -25.36 -18.98 -12.53
N PRO A 235 -25.39 -20.32 -12.51
CA PRO A 235 -24.69 -21.11 -13.51
C PRO A 235 -25.34 -20.94 -14.89
N ASP A 236 -24.51 -20.87 -15.94
CA ASP A 236 -24.97 -20.72 -17.33
C ASP A 236 -25.83 -21.93 -17.79
N GLU A 237 -25.60 -23.11 -17.20
CA GLU A 237 -26.35 -24.35 -17.44
C GLU A 237 -26.91 -24.88 -16.11
N GLY A 238 -28.24 -24.85 -15.96
CA GLY A 238 -28.93 -25.37 -14.76
C GLY A 238 -30.45 -25.12 -14.80
N GLU A 239 -31.18 -25.83 -13.95
CA GLU A 239 -32.60 -25.53 -13.69
C GLU A 239 -32.76 -24.12 -13.10
N GLU A 240 -33.91 -23.49 -13.33
CA GLU A 240 -34.21 -22.17 -12.78
C GLU A 240 -34.10 -22.18 -11.24
N GLY A 241 -33.23 -21.34 -10.69
CA GLY A 241 -32.90 -21.33 -9.25
C GLY A 241 -31.69 -22.20 -8.84
N ALA A 242 -31.02 -22.86 -9.78
CA ALA A 242 -29.76 -23.57 -9.50
C ALA A 242 -28.67 -22.60 -9.01
N ARG A 243 -27.94 -23.00 -7.97
CA ARG A 243 -26.81 -22.24 -7.43
C ARG A 243 -25.49 -22.85 -7.90
N VAL A 244 -24.47 -22.00 -8.03
CA VAL A 244 -23.12 -22.44 -8.37
C VAL A 244 -22.59 -23.39 -7.28
N LYS A 245 -22.29 -24.63 -7.68
CA LYS A 245 -21.57 -25.59 -6.85
C LYS A 245 -20.07 -25.38 -7.02
N LEU A 246 -19.37 -25.14 -5.93
CA LEU A 246 -17.92 -24.96 -5.90
C LEU A 246 -17.19 -26.28 -5.64
N ASP A 247 -16.09 -26.46 -6.34
CA ASP A 247 -15.15 -27.56 -6.19
C ASP A 247 -13.92 -27.12 -5.36
N PRO A 248 -13.22 -28.08 -4.72
CA PRO A 248 -11.92 -27.80 -4.13
C PRO A 248 -10.89 -27.35 -5.16
N VAL A 249 -10.06 -26.36 -4.80
CA VAL A 249 -8.86 -26.02 -5.59
C VAL A 249 -7.96 -27.26 -5.63
N GLY A 250 -7.44 -27.60 -6.82
CA GLY A 250 -6.63 -28.83 -7.02
C GLY A 250 -7.43 -30.07 -7.39
N ALA A 251 -8.77 -30.02 -7.40
CA ALA A 251 -9.57 -31.15 -7.86
C ALA A 251 -9.29 -31.46 -9.33
N ALA A 252 -8.74 -32.66 -9.60
CA ALA A 252 -8.53 -33.15 -10.95
C ALA A 252 -9.85 -33.66 -11.55
N ARG A 253 -10.33 -33.03 -12.63
CA ARG A 253 -11.57 -33.43 -13.32
C ARG A 253 -11.47 -33.22 -14.83
N GLN A 254 -12.16 -34.10 -15.56
CA GLN A 254 -12.38 -33.97 -17.00
C GLN A 254 -13.53 -33.00 -17.33
N THR A 255 -14.40 -32.72 -16.37
CA THR A 255 -15.50 -31.76 -16.48
C THR A 255 -15.07 -30.37 -16.02
N LEU A 256 -15.86 -29.36 -16.38
CA LEU A 256 -15.70 -27.99 -15.89
C LEU A 256 -15.62 -27.98 -14.35
N VAL A 257 -14.59 -27.33 -13.81
CA VAL A 257 -14.42 -27.07 -12.37
C VAL A 257 -14.72 -25.62 -12.07
N ARG A 258 -15.35 -25.38 -10.92
CA ARG A 258 -15.72 -24.04 -10.45
C ARG A 258 -15.09 -23.82 -9.09
N VAL A 259 -14.08 -22.98 -9.00
CA VAL A 259 -13.27 -22.83 -7.79
C VAL A 259 -13.19 -21.39 -7.33
N VAL A 260 -13.02 -21.19 -6.03
CA VAL A 260 -12.70 -19.89 -5.44
C VAL A 260 -11.36 -20.00 -4.75
N GLY A 261 -10.47 -19.06 -5.03
CA GLY A 261 -9.14 -19.06 -4.47
C GLY A 261 -8.47 -17.70 -4.50
N ARG A 262 -7.30 -17.64 -3.89
CA ARG A 262 -6.47 -16.43 -3.80
C ARG A 262 -5.33 -16.49 -4.79
N ILE A 263 -5.13 -15.43 -5.54
CA ILE A 263 -3.99 -15.25 -6.44
C ILE A 263 -2.70 -15.18 -5.63
N CYS A 264 -1.74 -16.02 -6.00
CA CYS A 264 -0.42 -16.13 -5.42
C CYS A 264 0.65 -16.07 -6.52
N ILE A 265 1.88 -15.82 -6.09
CA ILE A 265 3.07 -15.97 -6.93
C ILE A 265 3.70 -17.31 -6.59
N ASP A 266 4.20 -18.03 -7.60
CA ASP A 266 5.00 -19.24 -7.41
C ASP A 266 6.27 -18.97 -6.55
N ALA A 267 6.81 -20.00 -5.92
CA ALA A 267 7.95 -19.94 -5.00
C ALA A 267 9.20 -19.29 -5.61
N GLU A 268 9.44 -19.48 -6.91
CA GLU A 268 10.55 -18.81 -7.63
C GLU A 268 10.35 -17.29 -7.73
N GLY A 269 9.11 -16.83 -7.79
CA GLY A 269 8.74 -15.41 -7.78
C GLY A 269 8.55 -14.82 -6.38
N ALA A 270 8.43 -15.65 -5.34
CA ALA A 270 8.30 -15.19 -3.95
C ALA A 270 9.57 -14.45 -3.44
N ASN A 271 10.71 -14.62 -4.10
CA ASN A 271 11.98 -13.93 -3.84
C ASN A 271 12.06 -12.53 -4.47
N GLY A 272 10.95 -11.79 -4.53
CA GLY A 272 10.90 -10.42 -5.06
C GLY A 272 10.60 -10.32 -6.55
N GLY A 273 10.11 -11.40 -7.17
CA GLY A 273 9.60 -11.39 -8.53
C GLY A 273 8.22 -10.70 -8.62
N ARG A 274 8.00 -9.96 -9.69
CA ARG A 274 6.68 -9.38 -10.00
C ARG A 274 5.75 -10.46 -10.55
N LEU A 275 4.46 -10.36 -10.24
CA LEU A 275 3.43 -11.23 -10.80
C LEU A 275 3.47 -11.16 -12.33
N ASN A 276 3.53 -12.33 -12.97
CA ASN A 276 3.48 -12.48 -14.42
C ASN A 276 2.66 -13.74 -14.75
N GLU A 277 2.28 -13.91 -16.01
CA GLU A 277 1.38 -14.98 -16.42
C GLU A 277 1.93 -16.39 -16.17
N ASN A 278 3.26 -16.55 -16.18
CA ASN A 278 3.89 -17.84 -15.95
C ASN A 278 3.97 -18.20 -14.46
N SER A 279 3.93 -17.20 -13.57
CA SER A 279 4.06 -17.36 -12.12
C SER A 279 2.72 -17.30 -11.37
N LEU A 280 1.59 -17.25 -12.09
CA LEU A 280 0.25 -17.23 -11.53
C LEU A 280 -0.10 -18.56 -10.86
N MET A 281 -0.39 -18.49 -9.58
CA MET A 281 -0.88 -19.60 -8.77
C MET A 281 -2.23 -19.25 -8.16
N LEU A 282 -3.11 -20.23 -8.03
CA LEU A 282 -4.39 -20.11 -7.31
C LEU A 282 -4.32 -20.99 -6.05
N GLU A 283 -4.47 -20.36 -4.89
CA GLU A 283 -4.48 -21.02 -3.58
C GLU A 283 -5.92 -21.17 -3.06
N GLY A 284 -6.29 -22.40 -2.68
CA GLY A 284 -7.55 -22.67 -1.99
C GLY A 284 -7.45 -22.55 -0.47
N ASP A 285 -8.59 -22.46 0.20
CA ASP A 285 -8.62 -22.45 1.66
C ASP A 285 -8.27 -23.83 2.26
N VAL A 286 -7.88 -23.83 3.54
CA VAL A 286 -7.52 -25.07 4.26
C VAL A 286 -8.73 -25.99 4.45
N LYS A 287 -9.94 -25.47 4.65
CA LYS A 287 -11.10 -26.30 5.01
C LYS A 287 -11.66 -27.07 3.82
N THR A 288 -11.75 -26.42 2.65
CA THR A 288 -12.35 -27.03 1.46
C THR A 288 -11.30 -27.67 0.55
N SER A 289 -10.11 -27.05 0.46
CA SER A 289 -9.09 -27.41 -0.53
C SER A 289 -7.78 -27.91 0.10
N SER A 290 -7.74 -28.12 1.42
CA SER A 290 -6.52 -28.53 2.15
C SER A 290 -5.32 -27.60 1.90
N GLY A 291 -5.55 -26.33 1.57
CA GLY A 291 -4.50 -25.37 1.24
C GLY A 291 -3.80 -25.63 -0.10
N ALA A 292 -4.43 -26.41 -1.00
CA ALA A 292 -3.87 -26.74 -2.31
C ALA A 292 -3.59 -25.48 -3.13
N ARG A 293 -2.49 -25.53 -3.89
CA ARG A 293 -2.11 -24.51 -4.86
C ARG A 293 -1.98 -25.13 -6.25
N VAL A 294 -2.59 -24.51 -7.24
CA VAL A 294 -2.50 -24.94 -8.65
C VAL A 294 -1.99 -23.79 -9.50
N LYS A 295 -1.26 -24.13 -10.57
CA LYS A 295 -0.91 -23.14 -11.59
C LYS A 295 -2.19 -22.66 -12.28
N LEU A 296 -2.33 -21.36 -12.46
CA LEU A 296 -3.46 -20.77 -13.14
C LEU A 296 -3.04 -20.30 -14.53
N ASP A 297 -3.51 -21.01 -15.55
CA ASP A 297 -3.32 -20.61 -16.95
C ASP A 297 -4.49 -19.73 -17.39
N VAL A 298 -4.17 -18.47 -17.72
CA VAL A 298 -5.12 -17.44 -18.14
C VAL A 298 -4.99 -17.12 -19.63
N SER A 299 -4.27 -17.94 -20.40
CA SER A 299 -4.00 -17.69 -21.83
C SER A 299 -5.27 -17.61 -22.67
N SER A 300 -6.34 -18.31 -22.28
CA SER A 300 -7.64 -18.29 -22.97
C SER A 300 -8.48 -17.04 -22.68
N LEU A 301 -8.08 -16.18 -21.74
CA LEU A 301 -8.82 -14.99 -21.35
C LEU A 301 -8.30 -13.75 -22.09
N ASP A 302 -9.19 -12.92 -22.66
CA ASP A 302 -8.74 -11.73 -23.41
C ASP A 302 -8.20 -10.61 -22.52
N LYS A 303 -8.90 -10.36 -21.42
CA LYS A 303 -8.66 -9.25 -20.50
C LYS A 303 -8.45 -9.78 -19.08
N ILE A 304 -7.42 -9.34 -18.38
CA ILE A 304 -7.21 -9.73 -16.97
C ILE A 304 -6.62 -8.57 -16.20
N SER A 305 -7.04 -8.38 -14.95
CA SER A 305 -6.36 -7.49 -14.02
C SER A 305 -6.26 -8.23 -12.69
N LEU A 306 -5.05 -8.75 -12.43
CA LEU A 306 -4.77 -9.62 -11.30
C LEU A 306 -3.66 -9.06 -10.41
N PHE A 307 -3.73 -9.30 -9.11
CA PHE A 307 -2.64 -8.97 -8.18
C PHE A 307 -2.52 -10.00 -7.04
N PRO A 308 -1.35 -10.11 -6.39
CA PRO A 308 -1.14 -11.04 -5.29
C PRO A 308 -2.06 -10.74 -4.09
N GLY A 309 -2.79 -11.74 -3.62
CA GLY A 309 -3.76 -11.60 -2.52
C GLY A 309 -5.20 -11.37 -2.97
N GLN A 310 -5.44 -11.13 -4.26
CA GLN A 310 -6.79 -11.03 -4.80
C GLN A 310 -7.53 -12.36 -4.69
N VAL A 311 -8.76 -12.34 -4.19
CA VAL A 311 -9.64 -13.50 -4.18
C VAL A 311 -10.52 -13.46 -5.42
N VAL A 312 -10.54 -14.57 -6.16
CA VAL A 312 -11.22 -14.69 -7.44
C VAL A 312 -12.01 -16.00 -7.52
N TYR A 313 -13.07 -15.97 -8.32
CA TYR A 313 -13.77 -17.15 -8.81
C TYR A 313 -13.25 -17.49 -10.21
N VAL A 314 -13.01 -18.78 -10.46
CA VAL A 314 -12.50 -19.28 -11.73
C VAL A 314 -13.32 -20.49 -12.18
N GLU A 315 -13.76 -20.45 -13.43
CA GLU A 315 -14.23 -21.63 -14.15
C GLU A 315 -13.18 -22.08 -15.15
N GLY A 316 -13.03 -23.38 -15.31
CA GLY A 316 -12.06 -23.92 -16.24
C GLY A 316 -11.92 -25.43 -16.15
N PHE A 317 -10.82 -25.93 -16.69
CA PHE A 317 -10.51 -27.37 -16.71
C PHE A 317 -9.20 -27.65 -15.98
N ASN A 318 -9.22 -28.63 -15.08
CA ASN A 318 -8.05 -29.10 -14.35
C ASN A 318 -7.89 -30.62 -14.54
N LEU A 319 -7.40 -31.03 -15.71
CA LEU A 319 -7.29 -32.46 -16.04
C LEU A 319 -6.29 -33.21 -15.16
N SER A 320 -5.19 -32.54 -14.81
CA SER A 320 -4.04 -33.15 -14.11
C SER A 320 -4.05 -32.94 -12.60
N GLY A 321 -4.84 -32.00 -12.09
CA GLY A 321 -4.79 -31.53 -10.70
C GLY A 321 -3.79 -30.40 -10.46
N PHE A 322 -2.84 -30.16 -11.37
CA PHE A 322 -1.72 -29.22 -11.16
C PHE A 322 -1.86 -27.88 -11.89
N THR A 323 -2.60 -27.85 -13.00
CA THR A 323 -2.80 -26.64 -13.82
C THR A 323 -4.27 -26.49 -14.14
N LEU A 324 -4.85 -25.37 -13.70
CA LEU A 324 -6.20 -24.96 -14.04
C LEU A 324 -6.15 -24.02 -15.23
N VAL A 325 -6.68 -24.47 -16.37
CA VAL A 325 -6.87 -23.63 -17.56
C VAL A 325 -8.18 -22.89 -17.43
N ALA A 326 -8.10 -21.57 -17.19
CA ALA A 326 -9.25 -20.72 -16.92
C ALA A 326 -9.99 -20.35 -18.21
N THR A 327 -11.29 -20.58 -18.23
CA THR A 327 -12.22 -20.16 -19.30
C THR A 327 -13.08 -18.97 -18.88
N ARG A 328 -13.29 -18.78 -17.58
CA ARG A 328 -13.98 -17.61 -17.01
C ARG A 328 -13.33 -17.22 -15.69
N LEU A 329 -13.16 -15.91 -15.46
CA LEU A 329 -12.63 -15.38 -14.21
C LEU A 329 -13.48 -14.22 -13.73
N VAL A 330 -13.89 -14.25 -12.45
CA VAL A 330 -14.69 -13.20 -11.80
C VAL A 330 -13.96 -12.73 -10.55
N SER A 331 -13.77 -11.42 -10.42
CA SER A 331 -13.08 -10.80 -9.28
C SER A 331 -13.97 -9.87 -8.45
N CYS A 332 -15.19 -9.61 -8.91
CA CYS A 332 -16.23 -8.82 -8.25
C CYS A 332 -17.59 -9.46 -8.50
N VAL A 333 -18.39 -9.64 -7.45
CA VAL A 333 -19.79 -10.10 -7.57
C VAL A 333 -20.78 -9.05 -7.07
N GLU A 334 -20.29 -7.97 -6.46
CA GLU A 334 -21.07 -6.90 -5.82
C GLU A 334 -21.90 -6.10 -6.82
N SER A 335 -21.34 -5.88 -8.02
CA SER A 335 -22.04 -5.19 -9.10
C SER A 335 -23.07 -6.09 -9.78
N MET A 336 -23.30 -7.32 -9.33
CA MET A 336 -24.29 -8.24 -9.92
C MET A 336 -25.62 -8.16 -9.18
N ALA A 337 -26.72 -8.07 -9.94
CA ALA A 337 -28.07 -8.15 -9.39
C ALA A 337 -28.30 -9.49 -8.69
N LEU A 338 -29.09 -9.48 -7.61
CA LEU A 338 -29.54 -10.72 -6.98
C LEU A 338 -30.44 -11.48 -7.96
N PRO A 339 -30.37 -12.83 -8.03
CA PRO A 339 -31.27 -13.61 -8.85
C PRO A 339 -32.71 -13.35 -8.42
N SER A 340 -33.57 -12.95 -9.34
CA SER A 340 -34.99 -12.75 -9.08
C SER A 340 -35.60 -14.07 -8.64
N THR A 341 -35.92 -14.25 -7.36
CA THR A 341 -36.83 -15.32 -6.96
C THR A 341 -38.22 -14.85 -7.37
N GLY A 342 -38.79 -15.47 -8.41
CA GLY A 342 -40.22 -15.33 -8.66
C GLY A 342 -40.97 -15.88 -7.45
N ASP A 343 -41.51 -14.98 -6.62
CA ASP A 343 -42.79 -15.14 -5.92
C ASP A 343 -43.08 -13.88 -5.06
N GLU A 344 -44.17 -13.20 -5.44
CA GLU A 344 -45.09 -12.32 -4.69
C GLU A 344 -44.51 -11.39 -3.60
N ALA A 345 -44.56 -10.09 -3.90
CA ALA A 345 -44.53 -9.02 -2.91
C ALA A 345 -45.72 -9.14 -1.94
N VAL A 346 -45.55 -9.89 -0.85
CA VAL A 346 -46.46 -9.83 0.29
C VAL A 346 -46.11 -8.56 1.08
N LYS A 347 -46.90 -7.51 0.86
CA LYS A 347 -47.00 -6.39 1.80
C LYS A 347 -47.49 -6.94 3.14
N MET A 348 -46.60 -7.03 4.13
CA MET A 348 -47.02 -7.07 5.52
C MET A 348 -46.95 -5.65 6.07
N ASP A 349 -48.12 -5.02 6.20
CA ASP A 349 -48.31 -3.93 7.13
C ASP A 349 -48.23 -4.50 8.55
N SER A 350 -47.28 -4.02 9.36
CA SER A 350 -47.42 -4.10 10.82
C SER A 350 -46.61 -3.01 11.50
N ASP A 351 -47.35 -2.06 12.07
CA ASP A 351 -46.92 -1.17 13.14
C ASP A 351 -46.25 -1.96 14.27
N GLY A 352 -45.03 -1.57 14.65
CA GLY A 352 -44.31 -2.15 15.78
C GLY A 352 -42.90 -1.57 15.90
N ALA A 353 -42.65 -0.87 17.00
CA ALA A 353 -41.36 -0.31 17.36
C ALA A 353 -40.29 -1.40 17.62
N ASP A 354 -39.03 -0.97 17.47
CA ASP A 354 -37.75 -1.59 17.84
C ASP A 354 -36.93 -2.26 16.71
N GLY A 355 -35.66 -1.85 16.63
CA GLY A 355 -34.85 -1.86 15.42
C GLY A 355 -34.25 -3.20 14.99
N ASP A 356 -34.04 -3.30 13.67
CA ASP A 356 -32.85 -3.90 13.08
C ASP A 356 -32.62 -3.27 11.68
N ALA A 357 -31.37 -2.91 11.37
CA ALA A 357 -31.02 -2.15 10.17
C ALA A 357 -30.82 -3.10 8.98
N THR A 358 -31.91 -3.45 8.29
CA THR A 358 -31.86 -4.09 6.98
C THR A 358 -31.98 -3.07 5.85
N ALA A 359 -31.20 -3.29 4.80
CA ALA A 359 -31.06 -2.44 3.63
C ALA A 359 -32.39 -2.14 2.91
N ASN A 360 -32.90 -0.92 3.11
CA ASN A 360 -33.59 -0.04 2.16
C ASN A 360 -34.26 1.08 2.97
N ASP A 361 -33.42 1.97 3.54
CA ASP A 361 -33.94 3.25 4.01
C ASP A 361 -34.06 4.17 2.80
N ASP A 362 -35.28 4.34 2.29
CA ASP A 362 -35.68 5.35 1.28
C ASP A 362 -35.52 6.80 1.79
N LYS A 363 -34.86 6.98 2.94
CA LYS A 363 -34.60 8.31 3.50
C LYS A 363 -33.43 8.96 2.75
N PRO A 364 -33.59 10.19 2.23
CA PRO A 364 -32.52 10.87 1.52
C PRO A 364 -31.31 11.07 2.46
N ARG A 365 -30.15 10.53 2.06
CA ARG A 365 -28.85 10.75 2.73
C ARG A 365 -28.38 12.19 2.48
N CYS A 366 -27.81 12.85 3.49
CA CYS A 366 -27.38 14.26 3.46
C CYS A 366 -28.43 15.23 2.87
N PRO A 367 -29.66 15.30 3.38
CA PRO A 367 -30.69 16.16 2.81
C PRO A 367 -30.33 17.65 2.96
N GLY A 368 -29.60 18.01 4.03
CA GLY A 368 -29.13 19.37 4.30
C GLY A 368 -27.88 19.80 3.55
N GLY A 369 -27.23 18.89 2.80
CA GLY A 369 -25.91 19.08 2.18
C GLY A 369 -24.76 18.94 3.18
N ALA A 370 -23.52 18.90 2.66
CA ALA A 370 -22.29 18.84 3.48
C ALA A 370 -21.07 19.39 2.71
N ARG A 371 -20.13 20.02 3.40
CA ARG A 371 -18.86 20.54 2.87
C ARG A 371 -17.69 19.93 3.64
N ILE A 372 -16.96 19.03 3.00
CA ILE A 372 -15.90 18.25 3.64
C ILE A 372 -14.58 18.60 2.95
N ALA A 373 -13.56 18.97 3.73
CA ALA A 373 -12.20 19.12 3.24
C ALA A 373 -11.36 17.91 3.68
N VAL A 374 -10.50 17.43 2.79
CA VAL A 374 -9.64 16.28 3.04
C VAL A 374 -8.22 16.61 2.64
N ALA A 375 -7.29 16.44 3.56
CA ALA A 375 -5.86 16.59 3.29
C ALA A 375 -5.10 15.39 3.86
N SER A 376 -4.06 14.96 3.14
CA SER A 376 -3.18 13.89 3.60
C SER A 376 -1.75 14.38 3.69
N GLY A 377 -1.06 14.00 4.76
CA GLY A 377 0.34 14.27 4.95
C GLY A 377 1.22 13.59 3.88
N PRO A 378 2.49 14.01 3.73
CA PRO A 378 3.21 14.89 4.66
C PRO A 378 2.71 16.34 4.66
N PHE A 379 2.81 16.97 5.82
CA PHE A 379 2.34 18.34 6.08
C PHE A 379 3.47 19.38 6.11
N THR A 380 4.71 18.94 5.86
CA THR A 380 5.90 19.79 5.71
C THR A 380 6.70 19.36 4.49
N CYS A 381 7.47 20.29 3.91
CA CYS A 381 8.35 20.00 2.77
C CYS A 381 9.59 19.24 3.22
N THR A 382 10.19 18.41 2.38
CA THR A 382 11.36 17.58 2.74
C THR A 382 12.64 18.37 3.06
N CYS A 383 12.67 19.66 2.72
CA CYS A 383 13.81 20.56 2.96
C CYS A 383 13.72 21.32 4.30
N ASP A 384 12.58 21.28 5.01
CA ASP A 384 12.41 22.02 6.26
C ASP A 384 11.37 21.36 7.19
N SER A 385 11.28 21.85 8.43
CA SER A 385 10.28 21.38 9.41
C SER A 385 9.36 22.52 9.84
N SER A 386 9.05 23.43 8.92
CA SER A 386 8.28 24.64 9.20
C SER A 386 6.77 24.42 9.22
N TYR A 387 6.28 23.37 8.56
CA TYR A 387 4.85 23.07 8.40
C TYR A 387 4.05 24.17 7.69
N GLU A 388 4.70 24.99 6.86
CA GLU A 388 4.03 25.99 6.02
C GLU A 388 2.85 25.44 5.19
N PRO A 389 2.92 24.22 4.60
CA PRO A 389 1.78 23.63 3.90
C PRO A 389 0.54 23.39 4.78
N LEU A 390 0.73 23.00 6.05
CA LEU A 390 -0.38 22.83 6.98
C LEU A 390 -0.95 24.17 7.42
N GLU A 391 -0.08 25.13 7.72
CA GLU A 391 -0.49 26.49 8.09
C GLU A 391 -1.35 27.13 6.99
N GLU A 392 -0.89 27.05 5.72
CA GLU A 392 -1.63 27.59 4.59
C GLU A 392 -2.94 26.83 4.33
N LEU A 393 -2.96 25.50 4.46
CA LEU A 393 -4.17 24.70 4.36
C LEU A 393 -5.22 25.11 5.41
N LEU A 394 -4.82 25.24 6.67
CA LEU A 394 -5.74 25.63 7.75
C LEU A 394 -6.24 27.07 7.56
N ALA A 395 -5.37 27.98 7.10
CA ALA A 395 -5.73 29.36 6.80
C ALA A 395 -6.79 29.47 5.67
N GLN A 396 -6.84 28.51 4.73
CA GLN A 396 -7.89 28.50 3.69
C GLN A 396 -9.30 28.26 4.24
N PHE A 397 -9.40 27.64 5.41
CA PHE A 397 -10.68 27.36 6.06
C PHE A 397 -10.90 28.21 7.32
N ASP A 398 -10.01 29.18 7.56
CA ASP A 398 -10.05 30.05 8.71
C ASP A 398 -11.01 31.23 8.46
N GLY A 399 -12.16 31.25 9.14
CA GLY A 399 -13.13 32.33 8.99
C GLY A 399 -14.54 32.03 9.50
N GLN A 400 -15.35 33.09 9.64
CA GLN A 400 -16.76 33.00 10.06
C GLN A 400 -17.71 32.53 8.94
N SER A 401 -17.23 32.41 7.71
CA SER A 401 -17.96 31.82 6.60
C SER A 401 -17.93 30.29 6.78
N ASN A 402 -19.09 29.63 6.89
CA ASN A 402 -19.28 28.17 6.96
C ASN A 402 -18.72 27.44 5.70
N GLU A 403 -17.44 27.57 5.39
CA GLU A 403 -16.81 27.08 4.17
C GLU A 403 -16.59 25.56 4.19
N VAL A 404 -16.37 25.01 5.38
CA VAL A 404 -16.11 23.60 5.64
C VAL A 404 -16.80 23.20 6.92
N ASP A 405 -17.57 22.12 6.84
CA ASP A 405 -18.27 21.52 7.95
C ASP A 405 -17.42 20.45 8.65
N ALA A 406 -16.64 19.69 7.87
CA ALA A 406 -15.75 18.66 8.39
C ALA A 406 -14.38 18.72 7.70
N LEU A 407 -13.30 18.69 8.47
CA LEU A 407 -11.92 18.67 7.97
C LEU A 407 -11.27 17.33 8.36
N VAL A 408 -11.00 16.47 7.38
CA VAL A 408 -10.35 15.18 7.55
C VAL A 408 -8.85 15.33 7.27
N LEU A 409 -8.03 15.19 8.31
CA LEU A 409 -6.57 15.22 8.24
C LEU A 409 -6.03 13.79 8.40
N VAL A 410 -5.45 13.29 7.32
CA VAL A 410 -4.84 11.96 7.27
C VAL A 410 -3.33 12.11 7.40
N GLY A 411 -2.69 11.35 8.29
CA GLY A 411 -1.24 11.37 8.47
C GLY A 411 -0.44 11.03 7.19
N PRO A 412 0.90 11.12 7.24
CA PRO A 412 1.69 11.40 8.44
C PRO A 412 1.78 12.88 8.81
N PHE A 413 1.65 13.17 10.10
CA PHE A 413 1.89 14.45 10.75
C PHE A 413 3.38 14.65 11.03
N VAL A 414 4.03 13.71 11.71
CA VAL A 414 5.50 13.66 11.83
C VAL A 414 5.99 12.46 11.05
N ASP A 415 6.38 12.71 9.81
CA ASP A 415 6.74 11.66 8.86
C ASP A 415 8.09 11.02 9.19
N ALA A 416 8.08 9.72 9.47
CA ALA A 416 9.26 8.90 9.71
C ALA A 416 10.24 8.91 8.52
N GLU A 417 9.77 9.16 7.30
CA GLU A 417 10.62 9.26 6.11
C GLU A 417 11.16 10.69 5.86
N HIS A 418 10.76 11.69 6.65
CA HIS A 418 11.28 13.04 6.52
C HIS A 418 12.80 13.06 6.79
N PRO A 419 13.64 13.71 5.96
CA PRO A 419 15.10 13.64 6.10
C PRO A 419 15.63 13.99 7.50
N SER A 420 15.09 15.02 8.14
CA SER A 420 15.50 15.42 9.50
C SER A 420 15.05 14.45 10.59
N VAL A 421 13.94 13.71 10.37
CA VAL A 421 13.42 12.70 11.30
C VAL A 421 14.21 11.41 11.14
N ALA A 422 14.32 10.89 9.91
CA ALA A 422 15.08 9.68 9.58
C ALA A 422 16.58 9.82 9.92
N GLY A 423 17.15 11.01 9.73
CA GLY A 423 18.54 11.32 10.07
C GLY A 423 18.81 11.61 11.54
N ASN A 424 17.77 11.63 12.39
CA ASN A 424 17.84 12.04 13.79
C ASN A 424 18.59 13.37 13.99
N ALA A 425 18.27 14.35 13.13
CA ALA A 425 18.95 15.64 13.08
C ALA A 425 18.26 16.73 13.91
N LEU A 426 17.12 16.41 14.53
CA LEU A 426 16.32 17.35 15.30
C LEU A 426 16.86 17.49 16.74
N PRO A 427 16.91 18.71 17.29
CA PRO A 427 17.34 18.96 18.67
C PRO A 427 16.27 18.63 19.73
N ILE A 428 15.10 18.13 19.32
CA ILE A 428 13.94 17.81 20.16
C ILE A 428 13.45 16.39 19.87
N THR A 429 12.65 15.84 20.78
CA THR A 429 11.94 14.57 20.57
C THR A 429 10.86 14.69 19.50
N PHE A 430 10.41 13.56 18.95
CA PHE A 430 9.37 13.57 17.94
C PHE A 430 8.01 13.99 18.52
N GLU A 431 7.75 13.64 19.77
CA GLU A 431 6.57 14.05 20.53
C GLU A 431 6.55 15.56 20.76
N GLU A 432 7.69 16.16 21.11
CA GLU A 432 7.83 17.62 21.23
C GLU A 432 7.61 18.32 19.88
N LEU A 433 8.13 17.76 18.77
CA LEU A 433 7.87 18.30 17.44
C LEU A 433 6.39 18.23 17.07
N PHE A 434 5.74 17.08 17.30
CA PHE A 434 4.32 16.90 17.06
C PHE A 434 3.48 17.91 17.87
N ALA A 435 3.79 18.03 19.16
CA ALA A 435 3.10 18.96 20.07
C ALA A 435 3.26 20.42 19.63
N ALA A 436 4.49 20.83 19.29
CA ALA A 436 4.81 22.21 18.96
C ALA A 436 4.31 22.69 17.60
N LYS A 437 4.11 21.76 16.66
CA LYS A 437 3.77 22.07 15.26
C LYS A 437 2.40 21.50 14.89
N PRO A 438 2.24 20.26 14.37
CA PRO A 438 0.93 19.74 13.98
C PRO A 438 -0.17 19.95 15.03
N ARG A 439 0.06 19.52 16.28
CA ARG A 439 -0.96 19.59 17.35
C ARG A 439 -1.37 21.03 17.62
N ALA A 440 -0.42 21.92 17.91
CA ALA A 440 -0.71 23.32 18.22
C ALA A 440 -1.47 24.04 17.09
N MET A 441 -1.13 23.76 15.83
CA MET A 441 -1.82 24.35 14.68
C MET A 441 -3.27 23.82 14.55
N ILE A 442 -3.48 22.52 14.75
CA ILE A 442 -4.80 21.89 14.66
C ILE A 442 -5.70 22.33 15.83
N GLU A 443 -5.16 22.37 17.05
CA GLU A 443 -5.90 22.83 18.24
C GLU A 443 -6.30 24.30 18.10
N ALA A 444 -5.38 25.17 17.66
CA ALA A 444 -5.68 26.58 17.41
C ALA A 444 -6.76 26.78 16.33
N PHE A 445 -6.73 25.98 15.26
CA PHE A 445 -7.77 26.00 14.24
C PHE A 445 -9.12 25.57 14.81
N THR A 446 -9.14 24.50 15.61
CA THR A 446 -10.37 23.92 16.18
C THR A 446 -11.01 24.86 17.21
N GLU A 447 -10.20 25.51 18.04
CA GLU A 447 -10.67 26.52 19.00
C GLU A 447 -11.35 27.71 18.30
N LYS A 448 -10.75 28.16 17.19
CA LYS A 448 -11.27 29.29 16.41
C LYS A 448 -12.49 28.93 15.55
N ASN A 449 -12.62 27.68 15.13
CA ASN A 449 -13.64 27.20 14.20
C ASN A 449 -14.50 26.09 14.83
N ALA A 450 -15.16 26.39 15.95
CA ALA A 450 -15.98 25.43 16.70
C ALA A 450 -17.13 24.80 15.89
N GLN A 451 -17.53 25.41 14.78
CA GLN A 451 -18.52 24.87 13.84
C GLN A 451 -17.97 23.75 12.93
N THR A 452 -16.65 23.64 12.80
CA THR A 452 -15.98 22.69 11.91
C THR A 452 -15.53 21.47 12.71
N THR A 453 -15.98 20.28 12.32
CA THR A 453 -15.52 19.03 12.94
C THR A 453 -14.18 18.61 12.33
N VAL A 454 -13.10 18.66 13.12
CA VAL A 454 -11.78 18.17 12.68
C VAL A 454 -11.62 16.70 13.04
N ILE A 455 -11.22 15.89 12.07
CA ILE A 455 -11.01 14.44 12.23
C ILE A 455 -9.55 14.13 11.89
N VAL A 456 -8.85 13.47 12.80
CA VAL A 456 -7.45 13.06 12.62
C VAL A 456 -7.35 11.54 12.48
N ILE A 457 -6.66 11.10 11.43
CA ILE A 457 -6.44 9.68 11.12
C ILE A 457 -4.92 9.42 11.07
N PRO A 458 -4.38 8.46 11.82
CA PRO A 458 -2.95 8.19 11.85
C PRO A 458 -2.46 7.52 10.56
N SER A 459 -1.14 7.56 10.38
CA SER A 459 -0.42 6.82 9.37
C SER A 459 0.63 5.91 9.99
N VAL A 460 0.95 4.79 9.34
CA VAL A 460 2.07 3.92 9.76
C VAL A 460 3.43 4.63 9.64
N ARG A 461 3.44 5.79 8.95
CA ARG A 461 4.57 6.69 8.83
C ARG A 461 4.60 7.76 9.93
N ASP A 462 3.59 7.87 10.78
CA ASP A 462 3.67 8.73 11.96
C ASP A 462 4.63 8.12 12.97
N VAL A 463 5.76 8.78 13.19
CA VAL A 463 6.80 8.26 14.08
C VAL A 463 6.34 8.20 15.55
N CYS A 464 5.37 9.04 15.92
CA CYS A 464 4.79 9.12 17.27
C CYS A 464 3.58 8.19 17.47
N GLU A 465 3.26 7.34 16.48
CA GLU A 465 2.09 6.46 16.48
C GLU A 465 2.49 4.98 16.28
N PRO A 466 1.61 4.04 16.62
CA PRO A 466 1.86 2.63 16.40
C PRO A 466 2.09 2.28 14.91
N PHE A 467 3.17 1.58 14.58
CA PHE A 467 3.65 1.43 13.18
C PHE A 467 3.03 0.26 12.36
N VAL A 468 1.98 -0.42 12.83
CA VAL A 468 1.40 -1.62 12.21
C VAL A 468 0.00 -1.33 11.69
N PHE A 469 -0.29 -1.69 10.43
CA PHE A 469 -1.63 -1.57 9.86
C PHE A 469 -2.45 -2.85 10.10
N PRO A 470 -3.74 -2.75 10.48
CA PRO A 470 -4.52 -1.53 10.82
C PRO A 470 -4.08 -0.88 12.13
N GLN A 471 -4.14 0.45 12.23
CA GLN A 471 -3.75 1.21 13.43
C GLN A 471 -4.98 1.60 14.27
N PRO A 472 -4.84 1.64 15.61
CA PRO A 472 -5.85 2.23 16.48
C PRO A 472 -5.97 3.75 16.25
N PRO A 473 -7.03 4.40 16.76
CA PRO A 473 -7.08 5.86 16.82
C PRO A 473 -5.92 6.41 17.66
N MET A 474 -5.56 7.67 17.43
CA MET A 474 -4.65 8.41 18.31
C MET A 474 -5.20 8.44 19.74
N GLU A 475 -4.31 8.52 20.74
CA GLU A 475 -4.71 8.61 22.14
C GLU A 475 -5.71 9.75 22.38
N GLU A 476 -6.71 9.49 23.21
CA GLU A 476 -7.74 10.48 23.54
C GLU A 476 -7.09 11.74 24.17
N GLY A 477 -7.46 12.93 23.67
CA GLY A 477 -6.87 14.19 24.10
C GLY A 477 -5.45 14.47 23.57
N LYS A 478 -4.89 13.60 22.70
CA LYS A 478 -3.61 13.88 22.02
C LYS A 478 -3.69 15.10 21.09
N VAL A 479 -4.87 15.39 20.56
CA VAL A 479 -5.21 16.63 19.84
C VAL A 479 -6.55 17.10 20.38
N GLU A 480 -6.56 18.14 21.21
CA GLU A 480 -7.77 18.65 21.83
C GLU A 480 -8.74 19.25 20.80
N GLY A 481 -10.04 19.01 20.98
CA GLY A 481 -11.09 19.46 20.07
C GLY A 481 -11.23 18.66 18.77
N ALA A 482 -10.25 17.84 18.38
CA ALA A 482 -10.33 16.98 17.21
C ALA A 482 -10.84 15.57 17.54
N VAL A 483 -11.55 14.94 16.61
CA VAL A 483 -12.01 13.56 16.70
C VAL A 483 -10.92 12.62 16.17
N ALA A 484 -10.41 11.73 17.01
CA ALA A 484 -9.46 10.71 16.59
C ALA A 484 -10.18 9.51 15.98
N ALA A 485 -9.78 9.11 14.77
CA ALA A 485 -10.30 7.95 14.06
C ALA A 485 -9.19 6.91 13.78
N PRO A 486 -9.53 5.61 13.67
CA PRO A 486 -8.54 4.55 13.38
C PRO A 486 -8.05 4.63 11.93
N ASN A 487 -7.05 3.79 11.59
CA ASN A 487 -6.61 3.63 10.20
C ASN A 487 -6.67 2.16 9.77
N PRO A 488 -7.55 1.78 8.83
CA PRO A 488 -8.50 2.65 8.11
C PRO A 488 -9.71 2.99 8.98
N ALA A 489 -10.56 3.90 8.51
CA ALA A 489 -11.82 4.28 9.15
C ALA A 489 -12.97 4.38 8.13
N THR A 490 -14.21 4.28 8.61
CA THR A 490 -15.41 4.68 7.88
C THR A 490 -16.04 5.85 8.61
N LEU A 491 -16.23 6.97 7.91
CA LEU A 491 -16.84 8.19 8.43
C LEU A 491 -18.27 8.28 7.88
N ASP A 492 -19.24 8.62 8.73
CA ASP A 492 -20.62 8.92 8.33
C ASP A 492 -20.90 10.40 8.60
N VAL A 493 -21.09 11.17 7.54
CA VAL A 493 -21.38 12.61 7.60
C VAL A 493 -22.82 12.82 7.13
N GLU A 494 -23.78 12.91 8.06
CA GLU A 494 -25.21 13.02 7.76
C GLU A 494 -25.75 11.96 6.77
N GLY A 495 -25.24 10.74 6.81
CA GLY A 495 -25.60 9.63 5.93
C GLY A 495 -24.67 9.42 4.73
N LEU A 496 -23.74 10.35 4.43
CA LEU A 496 -22.68 10.13 3.44
C LEU A 496 -21.58 9.27 4.06
N ARG A 497 -21.38 8.06 3.53
CA ARG A 497 -20.38 7.12 4.05
C ARG A 497 -19.07 7.21 3.27
N ILE A 498 -18.00 7.57 3.97
CA ILE A 498 -16.66 7.76 3.42
C ILE A 498 -15.72 6.73 4.05
N ALA A 499 -15.21 5.79 3.24
CA ALA A 499 -14.14 4.90 3.66
C ALA A 499 -12.79 5.56 3.41
N VAL A 500 -11.90 5.55 4.40
CA VAL A 500 -10.60 6.23 4.34
C VAL A 500 -9.48 5.33 4.87
N SER A 501 -8.34 5.33 4.18
CA SER A 501 -7.12 4.64 4.59
C SER A 501 -5.92 5.54 4.32
N SER A 502 -4.96 5.64 5.23
CA SER A 502 -3.74 6.42 5.01
C SER A 502 -2.67 5.65 4.22
N VAL A 503 -2.84 4.34 4.07
CA VAL A 503 -1.92 3.47 3.32
C VAL A 503 -2.08 3.70 1.81
N ASP A 504 -0.96 3.82 1.10
CA ASP A 504 -0.94 4.04 -0.36
C ASP A 504 -1.23 2.73 -1.14
N ALA A 505 -2.44 2.20 -0.96
CA ALA A 505 -2.89 0.98 -1.61
C ALA A 505 -2.82 1.08 -3.14
N MET A 506 -3.11 2.26 -3.72
CA MET A 506 -3.04 2.45 -5.18
C MET A 506 -1.63 2.31 -5.72
N LYS A 507 -0.63 2.95 -5.10
CA LYS A 507 0.76 2.85 -5.57
C LYS A 507 1.27 1.42 -5.42
N HIS A 508 0.91 0.74 -4.34
CA HIS A 508 1.30 -0.65 -4.13
C HIS A 508 0.64 -1.57 -5.15
N LEU A 509 -0.65 -1.37 -5.44
CA LEU A 509 -1.37 -2.11 -6.48
C LEU A 509 -0.77 -1.80 -7.87
N ALA A 510 -0.41 -0.54 -8.15
CA ALA A 510 0.22 -0.16 -9.41
C ALA A 510 1.57 -0.87 -9.63
N GLY A 511 2.30 -1.21 -8.57
CA GLY A 511 3.51 -2.02 -8.65
C GLY A 511 3.25 -3.53 -8.80
N ALA A 512 2.16 -4.02 -8.21
CA ALA A 512 1.87 -5.45 -8.09
C ALA A 512 0.93 -6.02 -9.17
N GLU A 513 0.11 -5.17 -9.80
CA GLU A 513 -0.89 -5.55 -10.79
C GLU A 513 -0.26 -6.12 -12.08
N LEU A 514 -0.83 -7.24 -12.53
CA LEU A 514 -0.74 -7.81 -13.87
C LEU A 514 -2.01 -7.46 -14.65
N GLY A 515 -1.89 -6.51 -15.59
CA GLY A 515 -2.98 -6.08 -16.47
C GLY A 515 -2.73 -6.46 -17.93
N ARG A 516 -3.69 -7.11 -18.58
CA ARG A 516 -3.70 -7.45 -20.02
C ARG A 516 -5.07 -7.15 -20.65
N GLY A 517 -5.09 -6.82 -21.94
CA GLY A 517 -6.33 -6.59 -22.69
C GLY A 517 -6.98 -5.24 -22.44
N TYR A 518 -6.23 -4.30 -21.85
CA TYR A 518 -6.65 -2.91 -21.68
C TYR A 518 -6.02 -2.04 -22.78
N GLY A 519 -6.85 -1.33 -23.53
CA GLY A 519 -6.37 -0.44 -24.60
C GLY A 519 -5.49 0.71 -24.09
N ALA A 520 -4.71 1.30 -25.00
CA ALA A 520 -3.94 2.52 -24.75
C ALA A 520 -4.91 3.68 -24.49
N GLY A 521 -5.24 3.93 -23.22
CA GLY A 521 -6.26 4.90 -22.79
C GLY A 521 -7.17 4.40 -21.68
N ALA A 522 -7.13 3.11 -21.33
CA ALA A 522 -7.89 2.59 -20.20
C ALA A 522 -7.43 3.24 -18.88
N ASP A 523 -8.39 3.68 -18.08
CA ASP A 523 -8.11 4.34 -16.81
C ASP A 523 -7.57 3.36 -15.78
N ARG A 524 -6.24 3.31 -15.69
CA ARG A 524 -5.54 2.46 -14.75
C ARG A 524 -5.84 2.84 -13.31
N LEU A 525 -5.95 4.13 -12.96
CA LEU A 525 -6.15 4.55 -11.58
C LEU A 525 -7.55 4.16 -11.08
N ALA A 526 -8.58 4.37 -11.90
CA ALA A 526 -9.93 3.89 -11.61
C ALA A 526 -9.95 2.36 -11.42
N ARG A 527 -9.22 1.61 -12.25
CA ARG A 527 -9.11 0.15 -12.11
C ARG A 527 -8.42 -0.29 -10.81
N LEU A 528 -7.38 0.43 -10.37
CA LEU A 528 -6.72 0.15 -9.09
C LEU A 528 -7.66 0.40 -7.91
N ALA A 529 -8.47 1.47 -7.95
CA ALA A 529 -9.50 1.72 -6.94
C ALA A 529 -10.60 0.64 -6.95
N ALA A 530 -10.99 0.15 -8.14
CA ALA A 530 -11.98 -0.93 -8.29
C ALA A 530 -11.54 -2.23 -7.59
N HIS A 531 -10.23 -2.50 -7.50
CA HIS A 531 -9.71 -3.66 -6.76
C HIS A 531 -10.01 -3.58 -5.26
N CYS A 532 -9.89 -2.41 -4.64
CA CYS A 532 -10.21 -2.25 -3.22
C CYS A 532 -11.71 -2.47 -2.96
N ILE A 533 -12.56 -1.90 -3.83
CA ILE A 533 -14.03 -2.01 -3.75
C ILE A 533 -14.47 -3.48 -3.93
N SER A 534 -14.02 -4.14 -5.00
CA SER A 534 -14.38 -5.54 -5.31
C SER A 534 -13.93 -6.51 -4.21
N GLN A 535 -12.77 -6.26 -3.62
CA GLN A 535 -12.23 -7.10 -2.55
C GLN A 535 -12.79 -6.74 -1.17
N ARG A 536 -13.58 -5.65 -1.04
CA ARG A 536 -14.15 -5.13 0.21
C ARG A 536 -13.11 -4.97 1.33
N LEU A 537 -11.90 -4.54 0.97
CA LEU A 537 -10.79 -4.41 1.90
C LEU A 537 -9.93 -3.20 1.51
N ALA A 538 -9.62 -2.35 2.49
CA ALA A 538 -8.84 -1.13 2.28
C ALA A 538 -7.42 -1.41 1.75
N TYR A 539 -6.86 -2.57 2.09
CA TYR A 539 -5.58 -3.04 1.58
C TYR A 539 -5.63 -4.52 1.20
N PRO A 540 -5.99 -4.86 -0.05
CA PRO A 540 -6.24 -6.25 -0.44
C PRO A 540 -4.98 -7.05 -0.80
N ILE A 541 -3.82 -6.39 -0.90
CA ILE A 541 -2.57 -7.00 -1.38
C ILE A 541 -1.95 -7.88 -0.29
N PHE A 542 -1.63 -9.12 -0.65
CA PHE A 542 -0.92 -10.01 0.25
C PHE A 542 -0.03 -11.02 -0.51
N PRO A 543 1.25 -11.17 -0.13
CA PRO A 543 1.98 -10.40 0.88
C PRO A 543 2.13 -8.92 0.52
N SER A 544 2.29 -8.05 1.53
CA SER A 544 2.62 -6.65 1.28
C SER A 544 3.94 -6.56 0.49
N PRO A 545 4.04 -5.75 -0.58
CA PRO A 545 5.27 -5.65 -1.36
C PRO A 545 6.45 -5.18 -0.50
N ARG A 546 7.64 -5.77 -0.65
CA ARG A 546 8.81 -5.37 0.16
C ARG A 546 9.13 -3.88 0.05
N MET A 547 8.99 -3.31 -1.14
CA MET A 547 9.23 -1.88 -1.39
C MET A 547 8.20 -0.95 -0.73
N ALA A 548 7.02 -1.48 -0.35
CA ALA A 548 6.02 -0.72 0.37
C ALA A 548 6.40 -0.49 1.84
N GLY A 549 7.29 -1.33 2.40
CA GLY A 549 7.70 -1.23 3.80
C GLY A 549 6.55 -1.38 4.82
N LEU A 550 5.34 -1.71 4.39
CA LEU A 550 4.13 -1.70 5.22
C LEU A 550 4.10 -2.92 6.15
N PRO A 551 4.15 -2.72 7.48
CA PRO A 551 3.92 -3.77 8.46
C PRO A 551 2.42 -4.03 8.51
N LEU A 552 2.02 -5.22 8.09
CA LEU A 552 0.62 -5.62 7.95
C LEU A 552 0.32 -6.76 8.91
N ASP A 553 -0.64 -6.54 9.79
CA ASP A 553 -1.30 -7.62 10.53
C ASP A 553 -2.53 -8.08 9.75
N VAL A 554 -2.46 -9.29 9.20
CA VAL A 554 -3.48 -9.80 8.26
C VAL A 554 -4.74 -10.19 9.01
N ALA A 555 -4.60 -10.76 10.20
CA ALA A 555 -5.72 -11.12 11.05
C ALA A 555 -6.55 -9.90 11.45
N MET A 556 -5.89 -8.85 11.95
CA MET A 556 -6.59 -7.59 12.27
C MET A 556 -7.13 -6.89 11.03
N ALA A 557 -6.42 -6.92 9.89
CA ALA A 557 -6.93 -6.33 8.65
C ALA A 557 -8.24 -6.97 8.18
N GLU A 558 -8.38 -8.30 8.27
CA GLU A 558 -9.61 -9.00 7.86
C GLU A 558 -10.83 -8.66 8.76
N GLU A 559 -10.60 -8.13 9.96
CA GLU A 559 -11.63 -7.67 10.89
C GLU A 559 -11.90 -6.16 10.76
N LYS A 560 -10.84 -5.34 10.76
CA LYS A 560 -10.92 -3.89 10.96
C LYS A 560 -10.71 -3.06 9.69
N ALA A 561 -10.18 -3.65 8.61
CA ALA A 561 -9.92 -2.94 7.36
C ALA A 561 -10.96 -3.21 6.26
N GLN A 562 -12.11 -3.78 6.62
CA GLN A 562 -13.17 -4.08 5.67
C GLN A 562 -13.85 -2.80 5.15
N ILE A 563 -14.15 -2.78 3.86
CA ILE A 563 -14.96 -1.73 3.24
C ILE A 563 -16.40 -2.24 3.15
N SER A 564 -17.34 -1.52 3.76
CA SER A 564 -18.75 -1.89 3.72
C SER A 564 -19.36 -1.71 2.32
N GLY A 565 -20.45 -2.41 2.03
CA GLY A 565 -21.07 -2.41 0.69
C GLY A 565 -21.85 -1.13 0.33
N ASP A 566 -22.03 -0.23 1.29
CA ASP A 566 -22.87 0.96 1.27
C ASP A 566 -22.07 2.28 1.30
N VAL A 567 -20.76 2.17 1.09
CA VAL A 567 -19.81 3.30 1.01
C VAL A 567 -20.08 4.11 -0.25
N ASP A 568 -20.21 5.43 -0.11
CA ASP A 568 -20.44 6.36 -1.21
C ASP A 568 -19.11 6.89 -1.78
N VAL A 569 -18.14 7.16 -0.90
CA VAL A 569 -16.82 7.71 -1.27
C VAL A 569 -15.70 6.84 -0.69
N LEU A 570 -14.77 6.45 -1.55
CA LEU A 570 -13.54 5.76 -1.19
C LEU A 570 -12.35 6.72 -1.29
N LEU A 571 -11.87 7.15 -0.14
CA LEU A 571 -10.74 8.06 0.00
C LEU A 571 -9.42 7.29 0.10
N MET A 572 -8.56 7.46 -0.90
CA MET A 572 -7.31 6.73 -1.07
C MET A 572 -6.15 7.70 -1.37
N PRO A 573 -5.60 8.40 -0.37
CA PRO A 573 -4.43 9.23 -0.53
C PRO A 573 -3.23 8.45 -1.08
N SER A 574 -2.58 9.00 -2.11
CA SER A 574 -1.50 8.35 -2.84
C SER A 574 -0.52 9.35 -3.44
N ASP A 575 0.73 8.91 -3.64
CA ASP A 575 1.74 9.68 -4.38
C ASP A 575 1.51 9.68 -5.90
N LEU A 576 0.56 8.88 -6.38
CA LEU A 576 0.09 8.90 -7.77
C LEU A 576 -0.67 10.20 -8.07
N ALA A 577 -0.98 10.41 -9.35
CA ALA A 577 -1.73 11.58 -9.78
C ALA A 577 -3.08 11.68 -9.03
N PRO A 578 -3.52 12.90 -8.67
CA PRO A 578 -4.84 13.13 -8.11
C PRO A 578 -5.96 12.52 -8.95
N LEU A 579 -7.01 12.05 -8.28
CA LEU A 579 -8.11 11.29 -8.88
C LEU A 579 -9.42 11.68 -8.21
N ALA A 580 -10.45 11.99 -8.99
CA ALA A 580 -11.83 12.09 -8.52
C ALA A 580 -12.72 11.46 -9.59
N LYS A 581 -13.08 10.18 -9.42
CA LYS A 581 -13.83 9.43 -10.45
C LYS A 581 -14.81 8.45 -9.85
N ALA A 582 -15.99 8.36 -10.46
CA ALA A 582 -16.94 7.30 -10.16
C ALA A 582 -16.38 5.99 -10.70
N VAL A 583 -16.23 5.01 -9.81
CA VAL A 583 -15.68 3.69 -10.14
C VAL A 583 -16.80 2.68 -9.94
N ASP A 584 -17.13 1.99 -11.03
CA ASP A 584 -17.94 0.78 -10.94
C ASP A 584 -16.99 -0.43 -10.97
N ALA A 585 -17.10 -1.28 -9.95
CA ALA A 585 -16.36 -2.53 -9.89
C ALA A 585 -16.77 -3.49 -11.02
N SER A 586 -17.84 -3.18 -11.75
CA SER A 586 -18.21 -3.87 -12.99
C SER A 586 -17.16 -3.75 -14.11
N ALA A 587 -16.25 -2.78 -14.05
CA ALA A 587 -15.12 -2.72 -15.00
C ALA A 587 -14.18 -3.94 -14.92
N LEU A 588 -14.27 -4.71 -13.83
CA LEU A 588 -13.58 -5.97 -13.55
C LEU A 588 -14.47 -7.22 -13.79
N LEU A 589 -15.62 -7.05 -14.47
CA LEU A 589 -16.58 -8.11 -14.83
C LEU A 589 -15.95 -9.25 -15.65
N PRO A 590 -16.62 -10.42 -15.72
CA PRO A 590 -16.02 -11.65 -16.20
C PRO A 590 -15.44 -11.54 -17.59
N VAL A 591 -14.31 -12.19 -17.72
CA VAL A 591 -13.62 -12.33 -18.99
C VAL A 591 -13.91 -13.75 -19.45
N ALA A 592 -14.55 -13.86 -20.61
CA ALA A 592 -14.80 -15.13 -21.29
C ALA A 592 -13.71 -15.40 -22.35
N VAL A 593 -13.76 -16.59 -22.94
CA VAL A 593 -12.79 -17.04 -23.96
C VAL A 593 -12.97 -16.31 -25.28
N ALA A 594 -11.85 -16.00 -25.94
CA ALA A 594 -11.81 -15.46 -27.30
C ALA A 594 -12.45 -16.43 -28.31
N GLY A 595 -13.66 -16.14 -28.78
CA GLY A 595 -14.32 -16.94 -29.83
C GLY A 595 -15.84 -17.05 -29.75
N ASP A 596 -16.44 -16.83 -28.57
CA ASP A 596 -17.90 -16.79 -28.39
C ASP A 596 -18.50 -15.40 -28.65
N ALA A 597 -17.89 -14.63 -29.56
CA ALA A 597 -18.40 -13.35 -30.03
C ALA A 597 -19.62 -13.55 -30.95
N LYS A 598 -20.76 -13.97 -30.40
CA LYS A 598 -22.06 -13.65 -30.99
C LYS A 598 -22.47 -12.27 -30.49
N ALA A 599 -22.33 -11.30 -31.39
CA ALA A 599 -22.96 -9.98 -31.41
C ALA A 599 -23.00 -9.21 -30.08
N GLU A 600 -22.11 -8.23 -30.01
CA GLU A 600 -22.12 -7.08 -29.10
C GLU A 600 -23.55 -6.51 -28.95
N THR A 601 -24.14 -6.71 -27.77
CA THR A 601 -25.14 -5.83 -27.18
C THR A 601 -24.88 -5.89 -25.68
N GLU A 602 -24.77 -4.74 -25.02
CA GLU A 602 -24.28 -4.54 -23.64
C GLU A 602 -25.13 -5.16 -22.51
N ALA A 603 -25.84 -6.26 -22.76
CA ALA A 603 -26.56 -7.00 -21.73
C ALA A 603 -26.47 -8.51 -21.99
N SER A 604 -26.05 -9.27 -20.98
CA SER A 604 -26.02 -10.74 -20.91
C SER A 604 -24.83 -11.49 -21.54
N VAL A 605 -23.63 -11.30 -21.01
CA VAL A 605 -22.66 -12.41 -20.94
C VAL A 605 -23.06 -13.29 -19.75
N GLY A 606 -23.70 -14.43 -19.99
CA GLY A 606 -23.94 -15.50 -18.98
C GLY A 606 -24.75 -15.07 -17.74
N GLY A 607 -25.97 -14.55 -17.93
CA GLY A 607 -26.91 -14.27 -16.83
C GLY A 607 -26.55 -13.09 -15.92
N ILE A 608 -25.56 -12.28 -16.28
CA ILE A 608 -25.11 -11.14 -15.48
C ILE A 608 -25.89 -9.88 -15.84
N VAL A 609 -26.72 -9.43 -14.91
CA VAL A 609 -27.32 -8.09 -14.95
C VAL A 609 -26.56 -7.19 -13.98
N PRO A 610 -25.88 -6.12 -14.47
CA PRO A 610 -25.26 -5.14 -13.59
C PRO A 610 -26.31 -4.49 -12.69
N SER A 611 -26.02 -4.33 -11.41
CA SER A 611 -26.85 -3.55 -10.50
C SER A 611 -26.73 -2.07 -10.86
N ALA A 612 -27.86 -1.38 -11.05
CA ALA A 612 -27.91 0.04 -11.45
C ALA A 612 -27.34 1.03 -10.39
N ASN A 613 -26.98 0.54 -9.20
CA ASN A 613 -26.67 1.35 -8.02
C ASN A 613 -25.31 1.06 -7.34
N SER A 614 -24.31 0.49 -8.02
CA SER A 614 -23.06 0.03 -7.38
C SER A 614 -21.81 0.92 -7.55
N SER A 615 -21.92 2.14 -8.08
CA SER A 615 -20.74 3.00 -8.30
C SER A 615 -20.32 3.74 -7.02
N VAL A 616 -19.03 3.66 -6.69
CA VAL A 616 -18.41 4.35 -5.55
C VAL A 616 -17.50 5.45 -6.08
N LEU A 617 -17.51 6.65 -5.49
CA LEU A 617 -16.58 7.70 -5.90
C LEU A 617 -15.19 7.45 -5.29
N ALA A 618 -14.20 7.15 -6.13
CA ALA A 618 -12.81 7.06 -5.69
C ALA A 618 -12.14 8.44 -5.73
N VAL A 619 -11.56 8.85 -4.60
CA VAL A 619 -10.88 10.14 -4.43
C VAL A 619 -9.45 9.94 -3.94
N ASN A 620 -8.48 10.44 -4.70
CA ASN A 620 -7.09 10.62 -4.28
C ASN A 620 -6.79 12.12 -4.14
N PRO A 621 -6.81 12.69 -2.93
CA PRO A 621 -6.51 14.11 -2.71
C PRO A 621 -5.06 14.49 -3.06
N GLY A 622 -4.17 13.50 -3.23
CA GLY A 622 -2.73 13.70 -3.28
C GLY A 622 -2.14 13.89 -1.88
N ARG A 623 -0.93 14.44 -1.84
CA ARG A 623 -0.19 14.78 -0.61
C ARG A 623 -0.21 16.30 -0.44
N THR A 624 -0.36 16.79 0.78
CA THR A 624 -0.39 18.23 1.10
C THR A 624 0.94 18.89 0.76
N ALA A 625 2.05 18.22 1.09
CA ALA A 625 3.40 18.56 0.64
C ALA A 625 3.98 17.43 -0.22
N ARG A 626 4.75 17.79 -1.26
CA ARG A 626 5.43 16.82 -2.13
C ARG A 626 6.86 17.28 -2.41
N GLY A 627 7.82 16.59 -1.79
CA GLY A 627 9.23 16.97 -1.89
C GLY A 627 9.45 18.38 -1.32
N THR A 628 10.03 19.27 -2.11
CA THR A 628 10.33 20.65 -1.70
C THR A 628 9.20 21.65 -1.95
N GLY A 629 8.03 21.21 -2.44
CA GLY A 629 6.94 22.10 -2.82
C GLY A 629 5.56 21.66 -2.33
N GLY A 630 4.56 22.50 -2.62
CA GLY A 630 3.16 22.26 -2.27
C GLY A 630 2.52 21.21 -3.16
N GLY A 631 1.69 20.37 -2.57
CA GLY A 631 0.87 19.40 -3.28
C GLY A 631 -0.58 19.83 -3.32
N SER A 632 -1.50 19.00 -2.82
CA SER A 632 -2.95 19.20 -2.99
C SER A 632 -3.78 18.65 -1.83
N TYR A 633 -5.03 19.10 -1.79
CA TYR A 633 -6.09 18.62 -0.91
C TYR A 633 -7.40 18.49 -1.72
N ALA A 634 -8.41 17.82 -1.18
CA ALA A 634 -9.71 17.68 -1.83
C ALA A 634 -10.83 18.40 -1.05
N ARG A 635 -11.75 19.06 -1.76
CA ARG A 635 -13.05 19.50 -1.24
C ARG A 635 -14.13 18.57 -1.80
N ILE A 636 -14.86 17.90 -0.92
CA ILE A 636 -16.02 17.07 -1.22
C ILE A 636 -17.26 17.84 -0.77
N MET A 637 -18.17 18.10 -1.69
CA MET A 637 -19.37 18.88 -1.43
C MET A 637 -20.58 18.07 -1.84
N VAL A 638 -21.60 18.06 -1.01
CA VAL A 638 -22.91 17.50 -1.32
C VAL A 638 -23.91 18.64 -1.27
N SER A 639 -24.54 18.95 -2.41
CA SER A 639 -25.61 19.94 -2.46
C SER A 639 -26.83 19.46 -1.67
N ALA A 640 -27.56 20.35 -0.98
CA ALA A 640 -28.80 19.99 -0.32
C ALA A 640 -29.86 19.47 -1.32
N GLY A 641 -30.67 18.50 -0.91
CA GLY A 641 -31.74 17.94 -1.76
C GLY A 641 -32.07 16.48 -1.44
N GLU A 642 -33.12 15.98 -2.08
CA GLU A 642 -33.66 14.63 -1.85
C GLU A 642 -33.24 13.61 -2.92
N THR A 643 -32.59 14.06 -4.00
CA THR A 643 -32.06 13.15 -5.03
C THR A 643 -30.90 12.29 -4.49
N PRO A 644 -30.58 11.16 -5.14
CA PRO A 644 -29.47 10.30 -4.73
C PRO A 644 -28.18 11.10 -4.53
N VAL A 645 -27.45 10.82 -3.43
CA VAL A 645 -26.25 11.58 -3.04
C VAL A 645 -25.24 11.69 -4.18
N ARG A 646 -25.05 10.62 -4.96
CA ARG A 646 -24.12 10.58 -6.11
C ARG A 646 -24.37 11.69 -7.14
N GLU A 647 -25.62 12.11 -7.34
CA GLU A 647 -26.00 13.14 -8.33
C GLU A 647 -25.79 14.56 -7.77
N ARG A 648 -25.68 14.68 -6.44
CA ARG A 648 -25.46 15.94 -5.73
C ARG A 648 -24.01 16.14 -5.30
N LEU A 649 -23.15 15.15 -5.54
CA LEU A 649 -21.79 15.11 -5.04
C LEU A 649 -20.83 15.75 -6.06
N THR A 650 -20.10 16.76 -5.59
CA THR A 650 -19.06 17.46 -6.34
C THR A 650 -17.74 17.30 -5.58
N VAL A 651 -16.67 16.95 -6.29
CA VAL A 651 -15.31 16.89 -5.72
C VAL A 651 -14.38 17.77 -6.52
N ARG A 652 -13.58 18.58 -5.83
CA ARG A 652 -12.52 19.40 -6.41
C ARG A 652 -11.22 19.10 -5.71
N ILE A 653 -10.18 18.77 -6.46
CA ILE A 653 -8.84 18.60 -5.93
C ILE A 653 -8.06 19.85 -6.24
N ILE A 654 -7.57 20.52 -5.21
CA ILE A 654 -7.05 21.87 -5.26
C ILE A 654 -5.60 21.86 -4.82
N ARG A 655 -4.75 22.59 -5.54
CA ARG A 655 -3.37 22.80 -5.15
C ARG A 655 -3.32 23.63 -3.87
N VAL A 656 -2.68 23.10 -2.82
CA VAL A 656 -2.42 23.81 -1.56
C VAL A 656 -1.63 25.05 -1.87
#